data_AF-A0A7V9U5K2-F1
#
_entry.id   AF-A0A7V9U5K2-F1
#
_cell.length_a   1.000
_cell.length_b   1.000
_cell.length_c   1.000
_cell.angle_alpha   90.00
_cell.angle_beta   90.00
_cell.angle_gamma   90.00
#
_symmetry.space_group_name_H-M   'P 1'
#
loop_
_entity.id
_entity.type
_entity.pdbx_description
1 polymer ?
#
loop_
_entity_poly.entity_id
_entity_poly.type
_entity_poly.pdbx_seq_one_letter_code
_entity_poly.pdbx_strand_id
1 'polypeptide(L)'
;AWTIVERKGVKIGIVGATTPGVMVWDAENVKGRIRVGDMLPAIRSAAQEARSAGAEVLVVVMHAGLDEPASYDTAATGLPSENVAARAAREISGINLIVYGHSHKEQKDLHIGSTLLVQPKNWATSLGVATLTIARDAGRWRVASSRGQTIPAAGHTEQAAMVAAVAPTHRATVAYTNTVIGFTRTAWRGDSARLRDTPLIDLILEVERKATGADLASTAAFTLDAGLDTGSITVAEMARLYPYDNTLRAVKISGRQLREYLEFSSRYYKALDASGSRAPITDATIPGYNYDIVAGADYTLDLTRPIGSRVTTLSVKGKPVTPTDSFTLALNNYRQSGGGGYSMLQGAPVVYDKQEEIRQLLIDEVTRRQELKPADYFTRNWALAYPGAATADAPAGLQPGAPRLRIISTNDFHGALEPRTDAAGVPRGGAAYVAAMIEKARDECAPGCEVLILDGGDMFQGTPASNFAFGRPVVDYYNRIGYAAAALGNHEFDWGVDTLRARMKQASFAILGANVRFTNGRDVPWIPDDTLVTRGATRIGIIGISTRLTPTTTMPSHVRGLRFDDPAPIVDARARSLRERGADVVVVVAHDGAFCNPSGSEGCTGEIIDMANALTEKVDAIVSGHTHSVVDFSANGIPVVQARSSGQAIAVLDIPLTAGKPSGTAIGEVRQVVNASLAPSLSIDSIVRRASGRIAARVNRRIGTVSTPLSRTGNQYPLGNLIADAQRWAGKGDIAIMNNGGIRAGLRAGPVTYWSLFEIQPFANTLYRVRMSGVQVKEYLEKIVARDELREHVSGVTIGYNPELPTGQRIVSLRLPAGRTLSEAAMYNVVVSNFMATGGVNMAPPKGARLTPLDIVDLDALIDYIRTLPSPLVAPAESRIMIMQ
;
A
#
# COMPACT_ATOMS: atom_id res chain seq x y z
N ALA A 1 -31.07 8.67 37.11
CA ALA A 1 -31.03 8.19 35.72
C ALA A 1 -31.43 9.27 34.70
N TRP A 2 -32.07 10.36 35.14
CA TRP A 2 -32.46 11.46 34.26
C TRP A 2 -32.24 12.82 34.94
N THR A 3 -32.28 13.88 34.15
CA THR A 3 -32.33 15.29 34.60
C THR A 3 -33.21 16.12 33.66
N ILE A 4 -33.73 17.24 34.13
CA ILE A 4 -34.41 18.23 33.27
C ILE A 4 -33.54 19.46 33.16
N VAL A 5 -33.33 19.89 31.91
CA VAL A 5 -32.67 21.15 31.59
C VAL A 5 -33.69 22.08 30.98
N GLU A 6 -33.86 23.27 31.57
CA GLU A 6 -34.70 24.31 30.99
C GLU A 6 -33.86 25.26 30.13
N ARG A 7 -34.30 25.49 28.89
CA ARG A 7 -33.68 26.45 27.96
C ARG A 7 -34.77 27.25 27.26
N LYS A 8 -34.75 28.57 27.45
CA LYS A 8 -35.75 29.49 26.86
C LYS A 8 -37.20 29.03 27.09
N GLY A 9 -37.50 28.49 28.28
CA GLY A 9 -38.83 28.02 28.66
C GLY A 9 -39.24 26.64 28.11
N VAL A 10 -38.31 25.88 27.53
CA VAL A 10 -38.53 24.48 27.11
C VAL A 10 -37.92 23.54 28.13
N LYS A 11 -38.69 22.60 28.66
CA LYS A 11 -38.19 21.57 29.59
C LYS A 11 -37.72 20.33 28.84
N ILE A 12 -36.41 20.12 28.81
CA ILE A 12 -35.78 19.01 28.10
C ILE A 12 -35.38 17.94 29.12
N GLY A 13 -36.06 16.79 29.10
CA GLY A 13 -35.68 15.62 29.87
C GLY A 13 -34.53 14.88 29.19
N ILE A 14 -33.45 14.63 29.92
CA ILE A 14 -32.29 13.88 29.44
C ILE A 14 -32.20 12.60 30.26
N VAL A 15 -32.25 11.45 29.60
CA VAL A 15 -32.15 10.10 30.20
C VAL A 15 -30.81 9.48 29.81
N GLY A 16 -30.08 8.94 30.79
CA GLY A 16 -28.80 8.26 30.59
C GLY A 16 -28.91 6.73 30.70
N ALA A 17 -28.20 6.00 29.83
CA ALA A 17 -28.06 4.55 29.90
C ALA A 17 -26.64 4.09 29.52
N THR A 18 -26.20 2.96 30.08
CA THR A 18 -24.86 2.39 29.83
C THR A 18 -24.94 0.90 29.51
N THR A 19 -23.92 0.38 28.81
CA THR A 19 -23.84 -1.02 28.38
C THR A 19 -23.70 -1.97 29.58
N PRO A 20 -24.40 -3.12 29.58
CA PRO A 20 -24.19 -4.19 30.55
C PRO A 20 -22.85 -4.91 30.39
N GLY A 21 -22.16 -4.74 29.25
CA GLY A 21 -20.87 -5.37 28.96
C GLY A 21 -19.76 -5.06 29.97
N VAL A 22 -19.88 -3.95 30.72
CA VAL A 22 -18.96 -3.64 31.83
C VAL A 22 -18.92 -4.76 32.90
N MET A 23 -20.01 -5.51 33.06
CA MET A 23 -20.07 -6.66 33.96
C MET A 23 -19.25 -7.86 33.47
N VAL A 24 -18.80 -7.83 32.22
CA VAL A 24 -17.90 -8.83 31.61
C VAL A 24 -16.49 -8.28 31.57
N TRP A 25 -16.27 -7.15 30.90
CA TRP A 25 -14.92 -6.66 30.61
C TRP A 25 -14.19 -6.14 31.84
N ASP A 26 -14.94 -5.65 32.82
CA ASP A 26 -14.39 -5.03 34.04
C ASP A 26 -14.90 -5.74 35.30
N ALA A 27 -15.26 -7.02 35.17
CA ALA A 27 -15.90 -7.81 36.21
C ALA A 27 -15.15 -7.78 37.54
N GLU A 28 -13.81 -7.78 37.52
CA GLU A 28 -12.98 -7.71 38.73
C GLU A 28 -13.24 -6.43 39.55
N ASN A 29 -13.58 -5.32 38.88
CA ASN A 29 -13.82 -4.03 39.52
C ASN A 29 -15.28 -3.83 39.96
N VAL A 30 -16.23 -4.47 39.28
CA VAL A 30 -17.68 -4.19 39.45
C VAL A 30 -18.49 -5.34 40.06
N LYS A 31 -18.04 -6.59 39.93
CA LYS A 31 -18.79 -7.77 40.38
C LYS A 31 -18.98 -7.74 41.90
N GLY A 32 -20.24 -7.89 42.32
CA GLY A 32 -20.63 -7.82 43.73
C GLY A 32 -20.69 -6.41 44.31
N ARG A 33 -20.32 -5.36 43.55
CA ARG A 33 -20.35 -3.96 44.00
C ARG A 33 -21.49 -3.17 43.36
N ILE A 34 -21.73 -3.38 42.06
CA ILE A 34 -22.82 -2.74 41.31
C ILE A 34 -23.58 -3.79 40.49
N ARG A 35 -24.82 -3.45 40.11
CA ARG A 35 -25.63 -4.23 39.17
C ARG A 35 -25.98 -3.37 37.98
N VAL A 36 -25.64 -3.81 36.77
CA VAL A 36 -26.08 -3.18 35.53
C VAL A 36 -27.21 -4.02 34.93
N GLY A 37 -28.40 -3.43 34.84
CA GLY A 37 -29.60 -4.08 34.31
C GLY A 37 -29.82 -3.83 32.82
N ASP A 38 -30.91 -4.36 32.27
CA ASP A 38 -31.34 -4.07 30.90
C ASP A 38 -31.64 -2.57 30.73
N MET A 39 -31.06 -1.99 29.67
CA MET A 39 -31.24 -0.59 29.32
C MET A 39 -32.70 -0.26 28.96
N LEU A 40 -33.44 -1.15 28.29
CA LEU A 40 -34.77 -0.80 27.78
C LEU A 40 -35.80 -0.56 28.89
N PRO A 41 -35.95 -1.43 29.91
CA PRO A 41 -36.82 -1.14 31.06
C PRO A 41 -36.37 0.09 31.83
N ALA A 42 -35.05 0.28 32.00
CA ALA A 42 -34.50 1.43 32.74
C ALA A 42 -34.78 2.76 32.03
N ILE A 43 -34.58 2.83 30.71
CA ILE A 43 -34.89 4.01 29.90
C ILE A 43 -36.39 4.27 29.93
N ARG A 44 -37.24 3.23 29.85
CA ARG A 44 -38.70 3.39 29.90
C ARG A 44 -39.16 4.02 31.21
N SER A 45 -38.67 3.54 32.36
CA SER A 45 -38.97 4.12 33.68
C SER A 45 -38.50 5.57 33.78
N ALA A 46 -37.23 5.82 33.45
CA ALA A 46 -36.64 7.16 33.55
C ALA A 46 -37.30 8.17 32.59
N ALA A 47 -37.70 7.75 31.40
CA ALA A 47 -38.45 8.56 30.45
C ALA A 47 -39.83 8.94 30.98
N GLN A 48 -40.53 7.99 31.62
CA GLN A 48 -41.83 8.23 32.24
C GLN A 48 -41.70 9.19 33.42
N GLU A 49 -40.71 9.01 34.29
CA GLU A 49 -40.42 9.90 35.42
C GLU A 49 -40.11 11.33 34.94
N ALA A 50 -39.24 11.47 33.94
CA ALA A 50 -38.90 12.78 33.39
C ALA A 50 -40.13 13.51 32.81
N ARG A 51 -41.02 12.79 32.12
CA ARG A 51 -42.29 13.37 31.63
C ARG A 51 -43.24 13.76 32.75
N SER A 52 -43.38 12.92 33.77
CA SER A 52 -44.18 13.24 34.95
C SER A 52 -43.65 14.47 35.69
N ALA A 53 -42.33 14.69 35.66
CA ALA A 53 -41.68 15.90 36.16
C ALA A 53 -41.77 17.11 35.21
N GLY A 54 -42.48 16.98 34.08
CA GLY A 54 -42.78 18.06 33.16
C GLY A 54 -41.83 18.20 31.97
N ALA A 55 -41.04 17.18 31.62
CA ALA A 55 -40.28 17.18 30.38
C ALA A 55 -41.21 17.19 29.15
N GLU A 56 -40.97 18.13 28.25
CA GLU A 56 -41.72 18.33 27.00
C GLU A 56 -40.98 17.77 25.79
N VAL A 57 -39.64 17.79 25.85
CA VAL A 57 -38.75 17.15 24.88
C VAL A 57 -37.93 16.10 25.62
N LEU A 58 -37.86 14.89 25.07
CA LEU A 58 -37.11 13.79 25.67
C LEU A 58 -35.90 13.40 24.81
N VAL A 59 -34.73 13.47 25.41
CA VAL A 59 -33.45 13.07 24.83
C VAL A 59 -32.90 11.88 25.61
N VAL A 60 -32.46 10.84 24.90
CA VAL A 60 -31.73 9.72 25.49
C VAL A 60 -30.27 9.80 25.06
N VAL A 61 -29.36 9.75 26.02
CA VAL A 61 -27.92 9.60 25.80
C VAL A 61 -27.51 8.21 26.28
N MET A 62 -27.03 7.35 25.38
CA MET A 62 -26.76 5.96 25.72
C MET A 62 -25.44 5.43 25.13
N HIS A 63 -24.66 4.72 25.94
CA HIS A 63 -23.50 3.98 25.45
C HIS A 63 -23.94 2.59 24.96
N ALA A 64 -24.43 2.54 23.72
CA ALA A 64 -24.99 1.36 23.09
C ALA A 64 -24.85 1.46 21.57
N GLY A 65 -24.67 0.34 20.87
CA GLY A 65 -24.79 0.28 19.40
C GLY A 65 -26.24 0.31 18.92
N LEU A 66 -26.43 0.20 17.60
CA LEU A 66 -27.74 0.35 16.96
C LEU A 66 -28.59 -0.91 17.15
N ASP A 67 -28.11 -2.02 16.59
CA ASP A 67 -28.75 -3.34 16.55
C ASP A 67 -27.76 -4.48 16.20
N GLU A 68 -26.46 -4.22 16.29
CA GLU A 68 -25.41 -5.22 16.03
C GLU A 68 -25.39 -6.34 17.10
N PRO A 69 -24.84 -7.54 16.80
CA PRO A 69 -24.58 -8.55 17.82
C PRO A 69 -23.75 -7.98 18.98
N ALA A 70 -24.04 -8.41 20.21
CA ALA A 70 -23.25 -8.03 21.37
C ALA A 70 -21.81 -8.54 21.25
N SER A 71 -20.85 -7.80 21.81
CA SER A 71 -19.44 -8.20 21.86
C SER A 71 -19.15 -9.33 22.85
N TYR A 72 -20.18 -9.76 23.61
CA TYR A 72 -20.16 -10.89 24.52
C TYR A 72 -21.32 -11.84 24.24
N ASP A 73 -21.16 -13.10 24.63
CA ASP A 73 -22.22 -14.10 24.53
C ASP A 73 -23.28 -13.83 25.59
N THR A 74 -24.42 -13.30 25.17
CA THR A 74 -25.56 -12.99 26.05
C THR A 74 -26.18 -14.23 26.69
N ALA A 75 -26.09 -15.39 26.03
CA ALA A 75 -26.64 -16.65 26.56
C ALA A 75 -25.73 -17.21 27.67
N ALA A 76 -24.41 -17.24 27.43
CA ALA A 76 -23.45 -17.72 28.41
C ALA A 76 -23.34 -16.81 29.64
N THR A 77 -23.42 -15.49 29.44
CA THR A 77 -23.28 -14.50 30.53
C THR A 77 -24.58 -14.21 31.27
N GLY A 78 -25.73 -14.47 30.65
CA GLY A 78 -27.04 -14.06 31.16
C GLY A 78 -27.28 -12.55 31.12
N LEU A 79 -26.40 -11.78 30.48
CA LEU A 79 -26.53 -10.33 30.35
C LEU A 79 -27.35 -9.96 29.10
N PRO A 80 -28.17 -8.89 29.16
CA PRO A 80 -28.91 -8.41 27.98
C PRO A 80 -27.94 -7.83 26.93
N SER A 81 -28.44 -7.66 25.70
CA SER A 81 -27.65 -7.07 24.61
C SER A 81 -27.28 -5.61 24.90
N GLU A 82 -26.07 -5.22 24.50
CA GLU A 82 -25.57 -3.85 24.59
C GLU A 82 -25.95 -2.94 23.41
N ASN A 83 -26.43 -3.51 22.29
CA ASN A 83 -26.71 -2.77 21.06
C ASN A 83 -28.21 -2.67 20.83
N VAL A 84 -28.85 -1.72 21.51
CA VAL A 84 -30.32 -1.61 21.60
C VAL A 84 -30.87 -0.23 21.22
N ALA A 85 -30.07 0.67 20.64
CA ALA A 85 -30.54 2.03 20.34
C ALA A 85 -31.74 2.04 19.36
N ALA A 86 -31.74 1.18 18.35
CA ALA A 86 -32.87 1.05 17.42
C ALA A 86 -34.11 0.47 18.12
N ARG A 87 -33.93 -0.42 19.10
CA ARG A 87 -35.03 -0.96 19.90
C ARG A 87 -35.60 0.10 20.84
N ALA A 88 -34.76 0.90 21.50
CA ALA A 88 -35.19 2.00 22.35
C ALA A 88 -36.09 2.99 21.56
N ALA A 89 -35.69 3.36 20.34
CA ALA A 89 -36.49 4.23 19.48
C ALA A 89 -37.85 3.63 19.05
N ARG A 90 -37.94 2.30 18.90
CA ARG A 90 -39.19 1.59 18.51
C ARG A 90 -40.11 1.31 19.69
N GLU A 91 -39.55 0.89 20.83
CA GLU A 91 -40.29 0.30 21.95
C GLU A 91 -40.62 1.30 23.07
N ILE A 92 -40.06 2.50 23.02
CA ILE A 92 -40.26 3.53 24.04
C ILE A 92 -40.83 4.78 23.37
N SER A 93 -42.14 4.95 23.52
CA SER A 93 -42.87 6.05 22.89
C SER A 93 -42.40 7.41 23.41
N GLY A 94 -42.36 8.40 22.51
CA GLY A 94 -42.13 9.81 22.82
C GLY A 94 -40.68 10.22 23.10
N ILE A 95 -39.70 9.37 22.78
CA ILE A 95 -38.30 9.83 22.67
C ILE A 95 -38.21 10.71 21.41
N ASN A 96 -37.57 11.87 21.51
CA ASN A 96 -37.39 12.77 20.37
C ASN A 96 -36.01 12.64 19.73
N LEU A 97 -34.99 12.38 20.54
CA LEU A 97 -33.61 12.23 20.11
C LEU A 97 -32.91 11.14 20.91
N ILE A 98 -32.17 10.27 20.22
CA ILE A 98 -31.18 9.38 20.82
C ILE A 98 -29.79 9.77 20.31
N VAL A 99 -28.91 10.10 21.24
CA VAL A 99 -27.46 10.20 20.97
C VAL A 99 -26.83 8.92 21.49
N TYR A 100 -26.27 8.13 20.59
CA TYR A 100 -25.73 6.81 20.90
C TYR A 100 -24.27 6.65 20.46
N GLY A 101 -23.64 5.53 20.80
CA GLY A 101 -22.19 5.33 20.66
C GLY A 101 -21.82 3.86 20.54
N HIS A 102 -20.69 3.46 21.15
CA HIS A 102 -20.21 2.07 21.25
C HIS A 102 -19.73 1.41 19.93
N SER A 103 -20.45 1.55 18.82
CA SER A 103 -20.12 0.88 17.55
C SER A 103 -18.96 1.49 16.75
N HIS A 104 -18.45 2.65 17.17
CA HIS A 104 -17.46 3.46 16.46
C HIS A 104 -17.85 3.82 15.01
N LYS A 105 -19.12 3.69 14.62
CA LYS A 105 -19.65 4.12 13.32
C LYS A 105 -20.04 5.60 13.36
N GLU A 106 -20.45 6.12 12.20
CA GLU A 106 -21.01 7.46 12.07
C GLU A 106 -22.45 7.34 11.55
N GLN A 107 -23.39 7.97 12.23
CA GLN A 107 -24.79 8.05 11.82
C GLN A 107 -25.26 9.50 11.93
N LYS A 108 -25.67 10.08 10.79
CA LYS A 108 -25.92 11.51 10.68
C LYS A 108 -27.36 11.90 10.95
N ASP A 109 -28.30 11.23 10.28
CA ASP A 109 -29.70 11.65 10.24
C ASP A 109 -30.63 10.42 10.08
N LEU A 110 -30.61 9.51 11.07
CA LEU A 110 -31.47 8.31 11.04
C LEU A 110 -32.76 8.56 11.83
N HIS A 111 -33.91 8.33 11.22
CA HIS A 111 -35.19 8.35 11.91
C HIS A 111 -35.76 6.95 12.07
N ILE A 112 -36.16 6.64 13.29
CA ILE A 112 -36.94 5.44 13.63
C ILE A 112 -38.24 5.92 14.27
N GLY A 113 -39.34 5.81 13.51
CA GLY A 113 -40.57 6.51 13.86
C GLY A 113 -40.34 8.02 13.89
N SER A 114 -40.77 8.68 14.97
CA SER A 114 -40.53 10.11 15.21
C SER A 114 -39.21 10.42 15.93
N THR A 115 -38.44 9.39 16.28
CA THR A 115 -37.17 9.54 17.01
C THR A 115 -36.01 9.75 16.04
N LEU A 116 -35.26 10.83 16.22
CA LEU A 116 -33.98 11.04 15.53
C LEU A 116 -32.85 10.31 16.27
N LEU A 117 -31.96 9.65 15.54
CA LEU A 117 -30.76 8.99 16.05
C LEU A 117 -29.52 9.62 15.42
N VAL A 118 -28.56 10.02 16.26
CA VAL A 118 -27.28 10.60 15.85
C VAL A 118 -26.13 9.91 16.59
N GLN A 119 -25.09 9.55 15.85
CA GLN A 119 -23.83 9.03 16.37
C GLN A 119 -22.65 9.72 15.66
N PRO A 120 -21.90 10.60 16.34
CA PRO A 120 -20.63 11.10 15.81
C PRO A 120 -19.56 10.00 15.74
N LYS A 121 -18.55 10.20 14.91
CA LYS A 121 -17.42 9.27 14.75
C LYS A 121 -16.49 9.33 15.98
N ASN A 122 -15.84 8.20 16.29
CA ASN A 122 -14.90 8.07 17.41
C ASN A 122 -13.69 9.04 17.30
N TRP A 123 -12.98 9.22 18.42
CA TRP A 123 -11.78 10.06 18.54
C TRP A 123 -11.99 11.54 18.21
N ALA A 124 -13.21 12.04 18.43
CA ALA A 124 -13.60 13.40 18.05
C ALA A 124 -13.38 13.71 16.56
N THR A 125 -13.41 12.67 15.70
CA THR A 125 -13.24 12.84 14.24
C THR A 125 -14.40 13.62 13.63
N SER A 126 -15.58 13.56 14.24
CA SER A 126 -16.72 14.40 13.89
C SER A 126 -17.55 14.82 15.10
N LEU A 127 -18.28 15.92 14.93
CA LEU A 127 -19.28 16.45 15.86
C LEU A 127 -20.68 16.09 15.35
N GLY A 128 -21.53 15.54 16.20
CA GLY A 128 -22.94 15.29 15.89
C GLY A 128 -23.79 16.52 16.21
N VAL A 129 -24.60 16.97 15.26
CA VAL A 129 -25.51 18.11 15.44
C VAL A 129 -26.93 17.66 15.16
N ALA A 130 -27.78 17.69 16.20
CA ALA A 130 -29.21 17.44 16.08
C ALA A 130 -29.98 18.76 16.21
N THR A 131 -30.76 19.09 15.19
CA THR A 131 -31.67 20.24 15.18
C THR A 131 -33.09 19.73 15.36
N LEU A 132 -33.71 20.10 16.48
CA LEU A 132 -35.13 19.82 16.75
C LEU A 132 -35.92 21.11 16.56
N THR A 133 -36.77 21.16 15.54
CA THR A 133 -37.72 22.25 15.37
C THR A 133 -38.89 22.01 16.30
N ILE A 134 -39.11 22.93 17.24
CA ILE A 134 -40.18 22.83 18.22
C ILE A 134 -41.35 23.76 17.87
N ALA A 135 -42.56 23.32 18.16
CA ALA A 135 -43.78 24.10 18.04
C ALA A 135 -44.52 24.07 19.37
N ARG A 136 -45.28 25.12 19.67
CA ARG A 136 -46.13 25.17 20.85
C ARG A 136 -47.52 24.69 20.48
N ASP A 137 -48.03 23.73 21.23
CA ASP A 137 -49.35 23.13 21.05
C ASP A 137 -50.03 22.96 22.41
N ALA A 138 -51.26 23.47 22.53
CA ALA A 138 -52.03 23.47 23.78
C ALA A 138 -51.22 23.93 25.03
N GLY A 139 -50.34 24.92 24.86
CA GLY A 139 -49.51 25.48 25.93
C GLY A 139 -48.20 24.74 26.21
N ARG A 140 -47.97 23.56 25.61
CA ARG A 140 -46.74 22.75 25.76
C ARG A 140 -45.87 22.78 24.50
N TRP A 141 -44.58 22.62 24.66
CA TRP A 141 -43.66 22.44 23.54
C TRP A 141 -43.72 21.00 23.01
N ARG A 142 -43.69 20.85 21.68
CA ARG A 142 -43.55 19.56 20.99
C ARG A 142 -42.52 19.67 19.86
N VAL A 143 -41.86 18.57 19.53
CA VAL A 143 -40.98 18.50 18.35
C VAL A 143 -41.84 18.34 17.09
N ALA A 144 -41.78 19.32 16.20
CA ALA A 144 -42.49 19.33 14.91
C ALA A 144 -41.68 18.65 13.81
N SER A 145 -40.36 18.85 13.78
CA SER A 145 -39.44 18.17 12.88
C SER A 145 -38.06 18.05 13.50
N SER A 146 -37.26 17.11 13.01
CA SER A 146 -35.91 16.89 13.48
C SER A 146 -34.98 16.56 12.31
N ARG A 147 -33.74 17.03 12.40
CA ARG A 147 -32.68 16.76 11.43
C ARG A 147 -31.34 16.61 12.14
N GLY A 148 -30.59 15.60 11.79
CA GLY A 148 -29.22 15.37 12.24
C GLY A 148 -28.18 15.67 11.15
N GLN A 149 -26.96 15.98 11.59
CA GLN A 149 -25.79 16.16 10.76
C GLN A 149 -24.54 15.67 11.51
N THR A 150 -23.48 15.36 10.78
CA THR A 150 -22.13 15.28 11.36
C THR A 150 -21.20 16.27 10.67
N ILE A 151 -20.41 16.97 11.47
CA ILE A 151 -19.42 17.94 11.02
C ILE A 151 -18.04 17.32 11.25
N PRO A 152 -17.22 17.10 10.22
CA PRO A 152 -15.86 16.61 10.41
C PRO A 152 -15.04 17.65 11.20
N ALA A 153 -14.20 17.19 12.14
CA ALA A 153 -13.30 18.08 12.85
C ALA A 153 -12.21 18.66 11.93
N ALA A 154 -11.87 17.93 10.85
CA ALA A 154 -10.88 18.36 9.87
C ALA A 154 -11.32 19.66 9.14
N GLY A 155 -10.38 20.59 8.97
CA GLY A 155 -10.62 21.85 8.26
C GLY A 155 -11.06 23.02 9.15
N HIS A 156 -11.16 22.82 10.46
CA HIS A 156 -11.51 23.86 11.43
C HIS A 156 -10.31 24.27 12.30
N THR A 157 -10.24 25.56 12.65
CA THR A 157 -9.20 26.09 13.54
C THR A 157 -9.40 25.61 14.98
N GLU A 158 -8.32 25.20 15.63
CA GLU A 158 -8.33 24.83 17.04
C GLU A 158 -8.64 26.03 17.95
N GLN A 159 -9.38 25.80 19.03
CA GLN A 159 -9.65 26.85 20.01
C GLN A 159 -8.43 27.05 20.92
N ALA A 160 -7.80 28.23 20.85
CA ALA A 160 -6.58 28.56 21.59
C ALA A 160 -6.68 28.29 23.10
N ALA A 161 -7.83 28.57 23.72
CA ALA A 161 -8.04 28.32 25.14
C ALA A 161 -8.00 26.82 25.50
N MET A 162 -8.56 25.95 24.64
CA MET A 162 -8.53 24.50 24.85
C MET A 162 -7.12 23.95 24.63
N VAL A 163 -6.43 24.40 23.58
CA VAL A 163 -5.03 24.03 23.32
C VAL A 163 -4.15 24.42 24.51
N ALA A 164 -4.28 25.65 25.01
CA ALA A 164 -3.53 26.11 26.18
C ALA A 164 -3.82 25.29 27.45
N ALA A 165 -5.09 24.91 27.67
CA ALA A 165 -5.49 24.12 28.83
C ALA A 165 -4.88 22.70 28.83
N VAL A 166 -4.73 22.07 27.66
CA VAL A 166 -4.17 20.71 27.56
C VAL A 166 -2.67 20.68 27.28
N ALA A 167 -2.07 21.80 26.88
CA ALA A 167 -0.68 21.87 26.45
C ALA A 167 0.35 21.37 27.50
N PRO A 168 0.23 21.68 28.82
CA PRO A 168 1.16 21.16 29.82
C PRO A 168 1.15 19.62 29.88
N THR A 169 -0.03 19.03 29.98
CA THR A 169 -0.20 17.57 30.01
C THR A 169 0.27 16.94 28.70
N HIS A 170 -0.08 17.53 27.55
CA HIS A 170 0.36 17.05 26.25
C HIS A 170 1.89 17.02 26.13
N ARG A 171 2.59 18.09 26.53
CA ARG A 171 4.06 18.14 26.52
C ARG A 171 4.67 17.09 27.45
N ALA A 172 4.11 16.91 28.65
CA ALA A 172 4.58 15.89 29.59
C ALA A 172 4.40 14.47 29.02
N THR A 173 3.24 14.18 28.42
CA THR A 173 2.98 12.90 27.75
C THR A 173 3.94 12.68 26.59
N VAL A 174 4.12 13.67 25.70
CA VAL A 174 5.05 13.57 24.56
C VAL A 174 6.48 13.30 25.05
N ALA A 175 6.93 14.02 26.07
CA ALA A 175 8.26 13.81 26.66
C ALA A 175 8.42 12.38 27.21
N TYR A 176 7.46 11.89 27.99
CA TYR A 176 7.47 10.53 28.52
C TYR A 176 7.47 9.48 27.40
N THR A 177 6.56 9.60 26.42
CA THR A 177 6.44 8.62 25.33
C THR A 177 7.68 8.59 24.42
N ASN A 178 8.40 9.70 24.30
CA ASN A 178 9.65 9.77 23.51
C ASN A 178 10.89 9.32 24.30
N THR A 179 10.75 8.85 25.55
CA THR A 179 11.86 8.30 26.31
C THR A 179 12.44 7.10 25.57
N VAL A 180 13.73 7.16 25.24
CA VAL A 180 14.47 6.04 24.64
C VAL A 180 14.79 5.02 25.72
N ILE A 181 14.38 3.78 25.47
CA ILE A 181 14.50 2.64 26.40
C ILE A 181 15.43 1.54 25.88
N GLY A 182 15.87 1.63 24.62
CA GLY A 182 16.83 0.71 24.02
C GLY A 182 17.06 1.00 22.54
N PHE A 183 17.57 0.03 21.79
CA PHE A 183 17.72 0.11 20.32
C PHE A 183 17.67 -1.27 19.64
N THR A 184 17.50 -1.28 18.32
CA THR A 184 17.66 -2.47 17.46
C THR A 184 18.43 -2.11 16.18
N ARG A 185 19.25 -3.04 15.68
CA ARG A 185 19.98 -2.86 14.40
C ARG A 185 19.17 -3.31 13.19
N THR A 186 18.15 -4.14 13.43
CA THR A 186 17.30 -4.72 12.40
C THR A 186 15.87 -4.27 12.63
N ALA A 187 15.13 -3.95 11.57
CA ALA A 187 13.72 -3.62 11.69
C ALA A 187 12.87 -4.86 12.00
N TRP A 188 11.90 -4.72 12.90
CA TRP A 188 10.91 -5.73 13.30
C TRP A 188 9.56 -5.32 12.74
N ARG A 189 8.89 -6.22 12.01
CA ARG A 189 7.66 -5.88 11.28
C ARG A 189 6.47 -6.67 11.83
N GLY A 190 5.37 -5.99 12.16
CA GLY A 190 4.11 -6.61 12.60
C GLY A 190 3.07 -6.82 11.49
N ASP A 191 3.32 -6.30 10.29
CA ASP A 191 2.35 -6.27 9.17
C ASP A 191 1.87 -7.64 8.62
N SER A 192 2.59 -8.70 8.95
CA SER A 192 2.29 -10.09 8.61
C SER A 192 2.08 -10.98 9.82
N ALA A 193 2.06 -10.41 11.04
CA ALA A 193 1.95 -11.15 12.29
C ALA A 193 0.73 -12.06 12.37
N ARG A 194 -0.32 -11.75 11.60
CA ARG A 194 -1.54 -12.58 11.49
C ARG A 194 -1.56 -13.51 10.29
N LEU A 195 -0.42 -13.78 9.68
CA LEU A 195 -0.29 -14.61 8.47
C LEU A 195 0.92 -15.53 8.51
N ARG A 196 1.96 -15.12 9.24
CA ARG A 196 3.15 -15.90 9.54
C ARG A 196 3.67 -15.48 10.89
N ASP A 197 4.48 -16.36 11.44
CA ASP A 197 5.19 -16.08 12.67
C ASP A 197 6.17 -14.90 12.53
N THR A 198 6.31 -14.10 13.59
CA THR A 198 7.17 -12.90 13.54
C THR A 198 7.89 -12.65 14.87
N PRO A 199 9.17 -12.23 14.83
CA PRO A 199 9.93 -11.89 16.03
C PRO A 199 9.22 -10.87 16.94
N LEU A 200 8.44 -9.95 16.35
CA LEU A 200 7.76 -8.88 17.08
C LEU A 200 6.68 -9.39 18.03
N ILE A 201 5.93 -10.42 17.62
CA ILE A 201 4.93 -11.05 18.49
C ILE A 201 5.61 -11.99 19.48
N ASP A 202 6.65 -12.71 19.05
CA ASP A 202 7.43 -13.58 19.95
C ASP A 202 8.08 -12.81 21.09
N LEU A 203 8.49 -11.55 20.88
CA LEU A 203 8.93 -10.68 21.97
C LEU A 203 7.89 -10.59 23.08
N ILE A 204 6.62 -10.35 22.72
CA ILE A 204 5.52 -10.24 23.70
C ILE A 204 5.31 -11.57 24.40
N LEU A 205 5.17 -12.64 23.62
CA LEU A 205 4.88 -13.98 24.13
C LEU A 205 6.00 -14.50 25.05
N GLU A 206 7.26 -14.27 24.70
CA GLU A 206 8.39 -14.69 25.52
C GLU A 206 8.56 -13.83 26.77
N VAL A 207 8.23 -12.54 26.73
CA VAL A 207 8.18 -11.71 27.95
C VAL A 207 7.09 -12.22 28.90
N GLU A 208 5.90 -12.52 28.40
CA GLU A 208 4.80 -13.10 29.18
C GLU A 208 5.18 -14.47 29.79
N ARG A 209 5.79 -15.36 28.99
CA ARG A 209 6.30 -16.67 29.46
C ARG A 209 7.38 -16.50 30.53
N LYS A 210 8.38 -15.64 30.30
CA LYS A 210 9.50 -15.45 31.25
C LYS A 210 9.03 -14.87 32.58
N ALA A 211 8.11 -13.91 32.55
CA ALA A 211 7.56 -13.28 33.77
C ALA A 211 6.77 -14.29 34.63
N THR A 212 6.03 -15.19 33.99
CA THR A 212 5.14 -16.15 34.68
C THR A 212 5.77 -17.51 34.95
N GLY A 213 6.79 -17.91 34.19
CA GLY A 213 7.32 -19.27 34.15
C GLY A 213 6.39 -20.28 33.44
N ALA A 214 5.41 -19.80 32.66
CA ALA A 214 4.40 -20.65 32.03
C ALA A 214 4.95 -21.52 30.88
N ASP A 215 4.28 -22.65 30.62
CA ASP A 215 4.57 -23.55 29.50
C ASP A 215 4.20 -22.96 28.15
N LEU A 216 3.28 -22.02 28.11
CA LEU A 216 2.71 -21.38 26.92
C LEU A 216 2.46 -19.90 27.21
N ALA A 217 2.46 -19.06 26.17
CA ALA A 217 1.89 -17.71 26.24
C ALA A 217 0.95 -17.47 25.08
N SER A 218 0.01 -16.53 25.22
CA SER A 218 -0.92 -16.16 24.17
C SER A 218 -1.18 -14.67 24.13
N THR A 219 -1.09 -14.10 22.93
CA THR A 219 -1.33 -12.67 22.70
C THR A 219 -1.90 -12.44 21.30
N ALA A 220 -2.59 -11.31 21.13
CA ALA A 220 -3.08 -10.89 19.82
C ALA A 220 -2.08 -9.94 19.17
N ALA A 221 -1.94 -10.02 17.84
CA ALA A 221 -1.35 -8.92 17.08
C ALA A 221 -2.36 -7.77 16.98
N PHE A 222 -2.46 -6.92 18.01
CA PHE A 222 -3.50 -5.88 18.12
C PHE A 222 -3.55 -4.94 16.91
N THR A 223 -2.39 -4.60 16.37
CA THR A 223 -2.23 -3.82 15.15
C THR A 223 -1.18 -4.44 14.24
N LEU A 224 -1.38 -4.29 12.93
CA LEU A 224 -0.41 -4.67 11.90
C LEU A 224 0.52 -3.51 11.52
N ASP A 225 0.22 -2.30 12.01
CA ASP A 225 0.98 -1.09 11.70
C ASP A 225 2.08 -0.80 12.74
N ALA A 226 2.18 -1.60 13.80
CA ALA A 226 3.28 -1.51 14.76
C ALA A 226 4.52 -2.29 14.29
N GLY A 227 5.69 -1.77 14.64
CA GLY A 227 7.00 -2.34 14.36
C GLY A 227 8.07 -1.58 15.11
N LEU A 228 9.29 -2.09 15.06
CA LEU A 228 10.48 -1.41 15.57
C LEU A 228 11.37 -1.14 14.37
N ASP A 229 11.60 0.12 14.01
CA ASP A 229 12.52 0.46 12.95
C ASP A 229 13.98 0.33 13.44
N THR A 230 14.95 0.25 12.53
CA THR A 230 16.36 0.28 12.91
C THR A 230 16.68 1.60 13.62
N GLY A 231 17.24 1.53 14.82
CA GLY A 231 17.58 2.68 15.65
C GLY A 231 17.04 2.57 17.07
N SER A 232 16.83 3.72 17.69
CA SER A 232 16.33 3.85 19.06
C SER A 232 14.91 3.33 19.20
N ILE A 233 14.66 2.63 20.31
CA ILE A 233 13.35 2.15 20.75
C ILE A 233 12.85 3.04 21.88
N THR A 234 11.58 3.43 21.83
CA THR A 234 10.92 4.38 22.73
C THR A 234 9.72 3.75 23.45
N VAL A 235 9.29 4.39 24.54
CA VAL A 235 8.03 4.03 25.24
C VAL A 235 6.82 4.09 24.29
N ALA A 236 6.80 5.05 23.35
CA ALA A 236 5.74 5.17 22.35
C ALA A 236 5.62 3.92 21.46
N GLU A 237 6.73 3.28 21.12
CA GLU A 237 6.72 2.06 20.31
C GLU A 237 6.17 0.86 21.10
N MET A 238 6.51 0.73 22.39
CA MET A 238 5.90 -0.29 23.25
C MET A 238 4.40 -0.06 23.44
N ALA A 239 3.97 1.19 23.61
CA ALA A 239 2.56 1.55 23.69
C ALA A 239 1.80 1.30 22.37
N ARG A 240 2.45 1.49 21.22
CA ARG A 240 1.86 1.14 19.91
C ARG A 240 1.76 -0.37 19.72
N LEU A 241 2.75 -1.12 20.20
CA LEU A 241 2.78 -2.57 20.11
C LEU A 241 1.71 -3.22 21.01
N TYR A 242 1.58 -2.74 22.26
CA TYR A 242 0.62 -3.22 23.25
C TYR A 242 -0.21 -2.05 23.82
N PRO A 243 -1.30 -1.65 23.14
CA PRO A 243 -2.02 -0.40 23.42
C PRO A 243 -2.95 -0.44 24.65
N TYR A 244 -3.10 -1.59 25.29
CA TYR A 244 -4.00 -1.78 26.44
C TYR A 244 -3.20 -1.94 27.74
N ASP A 245 -3.73 -1.42 28.85
CA ASP A 245 -3.13 -1.50 30.18
C ASP A 245 -3.49 -2.84 30.86
N ASN A 246 -3.57 -3.92 30.06
CA ASN A 246 -3.94 -5.22 30.60
C ASN A 246 -2.84 -5.77 31.50
N THR A 247 -3.27 -6.45 32.56
CA THR A 247 -2.37 -7.14 33.48
C THR A 247 -2.14 -8.60 33.06
N LEU A 248 -0.96 -9.11 33.38
CA LEU A 248 -0.57 -10.49 33.09
C LEU A 248 -1.22 -11.49 34.06
N ARG A 249 -1.70 -12.60 33.50
CA ARG A 249 -2.23 -13.77 34.22
C ARG A 249 -1.57 -15.03 33.68
N ALA A 250 -1.52 -16.08 34.49
CA ALA A 250 -1.34 -17.44 33.97
C ALA A 250 -2.38 -18.39 34.55
N VAL A 251 -2.89 -19.28 33.72
CA VAL A 251 -3.91 -20.28 34.08
C VAL A 251 -3.46 -21.69 33.74
N LYS A 252 -3.95 -22.67 34.49
CA LYS A 252 -3.76 -24.08 34.19
C LYS A 252 -4.84 -24.57 33.22
N ILE A 253 -4.42 -25.10 32.08
CA ILE A 253 -5.31 -25.61 31.02
C ILE A 253 -4.98 -27.07 30.67
N SER A 254 -5.96 -27.76 30.11
CA SER A 254 -5.79 -29.09 29.51
C SER A 254 -5.35 -29.01 28.04
N GLY A 255 -4.78 -30.08 27.49
CA GLY A 255 -4.49 -30.19 26.06
C GLY A 255 -5.75 -30.10 25.19
N ARG A 256 -6.91 -30.49 25.71
CA ARG A 256 -8.22 -30.23 25.07
C ARG A 256 -8.49 -28.73 24.96
N GLN A 257 -8.37 -27.99 26.06
CA GLN A 257 -8.61 -26.55 26.07
C GLN A 257 -7.60 -25.81 25.17
N LEU A 258 -6.35 -26.24 25.12
CA LEU A 258 -5.36 -25.67 24.19
C LEU A 258 -5.80 -25.83 22.73
N ARG A 259 -6.25 -27.02 22.34
CA ARG A 259 -6.77 -27.26 20.98
C ARG A 259 -8.02 -26.41 20.70
N GLU A 260 -8.98 -26.38 21.62
CA GLU A 260 -10.19 -25.56 21.50
C GLU A 260 -9.86 -24.07 21.36
N TYR A 261 -8.86 -23.59 22.10
CA TYR A 261 -8.36 -22.21 22.02
C TYR A 261 -7.81 -21.88 20.63
N LEU A 262 -6.95 -22.75 20.08
CA LEU A 262 -6.36 -22.58 18.75
C LEU A 262 -7.42 -22.67 17.64
N GLU A 263 -8.34 -23.63 17.73
CA GLU A 263 -9.47 -23.76 16.80
C GLU A 263 -10.38 -22.52 16.84
N PHE A 264 -10.66 -22.00 18.04
CA PHE A 264 -11.46 -20.79 18.22
C PHE A 264 -10.76 -19.55 17.66
N SER A 265 -9.45 -19.41 17.90
CA SER A 265 -8.64 -18.34 17.31
C SER A 265 -8.64 -18.41 15.78
N SER A 266 -8.56 -19.63 15.23
CA SER A 266 -8.50 -19.86 13.77
C SER A 266 -9.72 -19.36 13.00
N ARG A 267 -10.86 -19.08 13.66
CA ARG A 267 -12.05 -18.47 13.03
C ARG A 267 -11.75 -17.16 12.33
N TYR A 268 -10.69 -16.46 12.75
CA TYR A 268 -10.17 -15.27 12.06
C TYR A 268 -9.94 -15.50 10.55
N TYR A 269 -9.72 -16.74 10.12
CA TYR A 269 -9.59 -17.09 8.71
C TYR A 269 -10.89 -17.66 8.12
N LYS A 270 -11.23 -17.24 6.90
CA LYS A 270 -12.27 -17.89 6.09
C LYS A 270 -11.80 -19.26 5.64
N ALA A 271 -12.75 -20.19 5.47
CA ALA A 271 -12.44 -21.47 4.82
C ALA A 271 -12.07 -21.20 3.36
N LEU A 272 -11.00 -21.83 2.88
CA LEU A 272 -10.59 -21.74 1.48
C LEU A 272 -11.28 -22.83 0.67
N ASP A 273 -11.73 -22.48 -0.53
CA ASP A 273 -12.10 -23.49 -1.52
C ASP A 273 -10.84 -24.14 -2.13
N ALA A 274 -11.01 -25.31 -2.73
CA ALA A 274 -9.92 -26.07 -3.34
C ALA A 274 -9.25 -25.36 -4.53
N SER A 275 -9.79 -24.23 -5.00
CA SER A 275 -9.29 -23.48 -6.16
C SER A 275 -8.24 -22.42 -5.80
N GLY A 276 -8.02 -22.14 -4.51
CA GLY A 276 -7.02 -21.18 -4.04
C GLY A 276 -7.22 -19.74 -4.54
N SER A 277 -8.41 -19.42 -5.08
CA SER A 277 -8.67 -18.17 -5.79
C SER A 277 -9.21 -17.05 -4.87
N ARG A 278 -8.51 -15.91 -4.92
CA ARG A 278 -8.92 -14.53 -4.61
C ARG A 278 -10.19 -14.33 -3.76
N ALA A 279 -10.04 -14.49 -2.44
CA ALA A 279 -10.80 -13.77 -1.43
C ALA A 279 -9.86 -13.40 -0.28
N PRO A 280 -10.10 -12.33 0.51
CA PRO A 280 -9.29 -12.11 1.70
C PRO A 280 -9.45 -13.35 2.59
N ILE A 281 -8.32 -14.02 2.86
CA ILE A 281 -8.29 -15.23 3.69
C ILE A 281 -8.70 -14.94 5.14
N THR A 282 -8.65 -13.67 5.55
CA THR A 282 -9.11 -13.19 6.84
C THR A 282 -10.59 -12.82 6.77
N ASP A 283 -11.34 -13.17 7.81
CA ASP A 283 -12.71 -12.74 8.00
C ASP A 283 -12.75 -11.31 8.59
N ALA A 284 -13.12 -10.34 7.76
CA ALA A 284 -13.22 -8.94 8.17
C ALA A 284 -14.30 -8.68 9.25
N THR A 285 -15.21 -9.64 9.49
CA THR A 285 -16.20 -9.54 10.58
C THR A 285 -15.60 -9.84 11.94
N ILE A 286 -14.43 -10.47 11.99
CA ILE A 286 -13.71 -10.78 13.22
C ILE A 286 -12.59 -9.74 13.38
N PRO A 287 -12.69 -8.85 14.39
CA PRO A 287 -11.63 -7.89 14.65
C PRO A 287 -10.30 -8.61 14.92
N GLY A 288 -9.21 -8.11 14.34
CA GLY A 288 -7.93 -8.81 14.41
C GLY A 288 -7.31 -8.91 15.81
N TYR A 289 -7.77 -8.12 16.79
CA TYR A 289 -7.44 -8.31 18.20
C TYR A 289 -8.14 -9.52 18.83
N ASN A 290 -8.99 -10.25 18.10
CA ASN A 290 -9.57 -11.54 18.48
C ASN A 290 -8.88 -12.72 17.76
N TYR A 291 -7.72 -12.48 17.13
CA TYR A 291 -6.83 -13.54 16.66
C TYR A 291 -5.61 -13.61 17.56
N ASP A 292 -5.59 -14.66 18.38
CA ASP A 292 -4.50 -14.95 19.30
C ASP A 292 -3.51 -15.95 18.70
N ILE A 293 -2.24 -15.67 18.95
CA ILE A 293 -1.07 -16.47 18.57
C ILE A 293 -0.50 -17.05 19.86
N VAL A 294 -0.10 -18.32 19.83
CA VAL A 294 0.39 -19.04 21.02
C VAL A 294 1.86 -19.36 20.85
N ALA A 295 2.70 -19.03 21.84
CA ALA A 295 4.08 -19.51 21.94
C ALA A 295 4.19 -20.73 22.86
N GLY A 296 5.25 -21.52 22.67
CA GLY A 296 5.55 -22.72 23.46
C GLY A 296 4.89 -24.00 22.95
N ALA A 297 4.07 -23.91 21.91
CA ALA A 297 3.51 -25.04 21.17
C ALA A 297 3.82 -24.92 19.67
N ASP A 298 4.16 -26.02 19.02
CA ASP A 298 4.32 -26.10 17.56
C ASP A 298 2.99 -26.54 16.92
N TYR A 299 2.42 -25.75 16.01
CA TYR A 299 1.13 -26.06 15.39
C TYR A 299 0.93 -25.53 13.96
N THR A 300 0.12 -26.25 13.18
CA THR A 300 -0.28 -25.87 11.82
C THR A 300 -1.78 -25.71 11.74
N LEU A 301 -2.24 -24.59 11.17
CA LEU A 301 -3.64 -24.33 10.87
C LEU A 301 -3.91 -24.57 9.38
N ASP A 302 -4.62 -25.64 9.05
CA ASP A 302 -5.04 -25.95 7.69
C ASP A 302 -6.35 -25.26 7.34
N LEU A 303 -6.27 -24.25 6.49
CA LEU A 303 -7.40 -23.41 6.09
C LEU A 303 -8.35 -24.08 5.09
N THR A 304 -7.99 -25.25 4.57
CA THR A 304 -8.89 -26.09 3.74
C THR A 304 -9.87 -26.89 4.59
N ARG A 305 -9.63 -26.98 5.91
CA ARG A 305 -10.46 -27.74 6.84
C ARG A 305 -11.51 -26.84 7.50
N PRO A 306 -12.69 -27.39 7.86
CA PRO A 306 -13.70 -26.65 8.62
C PRO A 306 -13.17 -26.26 10.00
N ILE A 307 -13.70 -25.15 10.54
CA ILE A 307 -13.44 -24.71 11.92
C ILE A 307 -13.73 -25.85 12.90
N GLY A 308 -12.84 -26.08 13.87
CA GLY A 308 -12.90 -27.22 14.80
C GLY A 308 -12.07 -28.42 14.34
N SER A 309 -11.51 -28.38 13.14
CA SER A 309 -10.59 -29.41 12.62
C SER A 309 -9.41 -28.81 11.85
N ARG A 310 -9.06 -27.54 12.09
CA ARG A 310 -7.97 -26.84 11.39
C ARG A 310 -6.60 -27.12 12.00
N VAL A 311 -6.51 -27.42 13.29
CA VAL A 311 -5.25 -27.72 13.96
C VAL A 311 -4.79 -29.13 13.57
N THR A 312 -3.96 -29.23 12.54
CA THR A 312 -3.48 -30.51 11.97
C THR A 312 -2.24 -31.05 12.67
N THR A 313 -1.37 -30.17 13.12
CA THR A 313 -0.25 -30.49 14.01
C THR A 313 -0.39 -29.70 15.30
N LEU A 314 -0.03 -30.32 16.43
CA LEU A 314 0.03 -29.67 17.73
C LEU A 314 0.98 -30.45 18.64
N SER A 315 2.11 -29.84 18.99
CA SER A 315 3.09 -30.43 19.91
C SER A 315 3.61 -29.40 20.90
N VAL A 316 4.03 -29.83 22.08
CA VAL A 316 4.69 -28.98 23.08
C VAL A 316 5.99 -29.67 23.48
N LYS A 317 7.12 -28.95 23.41
CA LYS A 317 8.46 -29.51 23.66
C LYS A 317 8.73 -30.78 22.81
N GLY A 318 8.29 -30.75 21.54
CA GLY A 318 8.42 -31.85 20.58
C GLY A 318 7.49 -33.06 20.81
N LYS A 319 6.61 -33.03 21.81
CA LYS A 319 5.67 -34.12 22.11
C LYS A 319 4.26 -33.77 21.61
N PRO A 320 3.60 -34.65 20.84
CA PRO A 320 2.21 -34.44 20.43
C PRO A 320 1.30 -34.22 21.64
N VAL A 321 0.42 -33.23 21.58
CA VAL A 321 -0.49 -32.89 22.68
C VAL A 321 -1.68 -33.85 22.74
N THR A 322 -1.92 -34.45 23.90
CA THR A 322 -3.10 -35.25 24.21
C THR A 322 -4.17 -34.44 24.95
N PRO A 323 -5.46 -34.81 24.89
CA PRO A 323 -6.52 -34.06 25.57
C PRO A 323 -6.34 -33.93 27.09
N THR A 324 -5.65 -34.87 27.72
CA THR A 324 -5.44 -34.96 29.18
C THR A 324 -4.16 -34.30 29.67
N ASP A 325 -3.29 -33.85 28.76
CA ASP A 325 -2.08 -33.13 29.14
C ASP A 325 -2.44 -31.85 29.90
N SER A 326 -1.54 -31.38 30.77
CA SER A 326 -1.74 -30.16 31.54
C SER A 326 -0.61 -29.17 31.29
N PHE A 327 -0.98 -27.93 30.98
CA PHE A 327 -0.07 -26.84 30.69
C PHE A 327 -0.45 -25.61 31.50
N THR A 328 0.51 -24.72 31.67
CA THR A 328 0.27 -23.35 32.13
C THR A 328 0.30 -22.40 30.93
N LEU A 329 -0.71 -21.54 30.81
CA LEU A 329 -0.85 -20.56 29.74
C LEU A 329 -0.82 -19.15 30.34
N ALA A 330 0.20 -18.37 29.99
CA ALA A 330 0.27 -16.94 30.25
C ALA A 330 -0.53 -16.15 29.20
N LEU A 331 -1.29 -15.16 29.64
CA LEU A 331 -2.12 -14.31 28.78
C LEU A 331 -2.61 -13.08 29.55
N ASN A 332 -3.21 -12.12 28.86
CA ASN A 332 -3.81 -10.96 29.52
C ASN A 332 -5.10 -11.29 30.30
N ASN A 333 -5.39 -10.48 31.31
CA ASN A 333 -6.57 -10.62 32.18
C ASN A 333 -7.91 -10.58 31.42
N TYR A 334 -8.01 -9.79 30.35
CA TYR A 334 -9.21 -9.75 29.49
C TYR A 334 -9.47 -11.10 28.82
N ARG A 335 -8.45 -11.76 28.30
CA ARG A 335 -8.57 -13.05 27.62
C ARG A 335 -8.82 -14.18 28.63
N GLN A 336 -8.17 -14.11 29.78
CA GLN A 336 -8.36 -15.07 30.87
C GLN A 336 -9.82 -15.11 31.37
N SER A 337 -10.51 -13.97 31.46
CA SER A 337 -11.92 -13.90 31.87
C SER A 337 -12.94 -14.30 30.78
N GLY A 338 -12.45 -14.68 29.59
CA GLY A 338 -13.26 -15.10 28.45
C GLY A 338 -13.55 -13.99 27.43
N GLY A 339 -12.86 -12.85 27.53
CA GLY A 339 -12.97 -11.74 26.60
C GLY A 339 -12.71 -12.14 25.14
N GLY A 340 -13.48 -11.57 24.20
CA GLY A 340 -13.46 -11.96 22.78
C GLY A 340 -14.12 -13.31 22.49
N GLY A 341 -14.83 -13.88 23.47
CA GLY A 341 -15.56 -15.14 23.36
C GLY A 341 -14.74 -16.39 23.68
N TYR A 342 -13.53 -16.24 24.26
CA TYR A 342 -12.65 -17.35 24.66
C TYR A 342 -13.14 -18.03 25.96
N SER A 343 -14.40 -18.48 25.95
CA SER A 343 -15.08 -19.04 27.12
C SER A 343 -14.48 -20.35 27.63
N MET A 344 -13.72 -21.09 26.81
CA MET A 344 -13.04 -22.32 27.22
C MET A 344 -12.00 -22.12 28.35
N LEU A 345 -11.59 -20.87 28.60
CA LEU A 345 -10.71 -20.51 29.72
C LEU A 345 -11.45 -20.11 31.00
N GLN A 346 -12.77 -19.91 30.94
CA GLN A 346 -13.55 -19.53 32.10
C GLN A 346 -13.51 -20.64 33.15
N GLY A 347 -13.12 -20.28 34.38
CA GLY A 347 -12.96 -21.23 35.48
C GLY A 347 -11.65 -22.01 35.47
N ALA A 348 -10.75 -21.79 34.50
CA ALA A 348 -9.40 -22.34 34.55
C ALA A 348 -8.66 -21.83 35.81
N PRO A 349 -8.00 -22.70 36.60
CA PRO A 349 -7.31 -22.27 37.82
C PRO A 349 -6.21 -21.25 37.51
N VAL A 350 -6.27 -20.08 38.15
CA VAL A 350 -5.23 -19.06 38.07
C VAL A 350 -4.02 -19.52 38.89
N VAL A 351 -2.86 -19.58 38.25
CA VAL A 351 -1.57 -19.96 38.85
C VAL A 351 -0.59 -18.78 38.93
N TYR A 352 -0.92 -17.65 38.30
CA TYR A 352 -0.16 -16.40 38.39
C TYR A 352 -1.10 -15.18 38.32
N ASP A 353 -0.98 -14.30 39.31
CA ASP A 353 -1.66 -13.01 39.42
C ASP A 353 -0.83 -12.05 40.27
N LYS A 354 0.00 -11.22 39.63
CA LYS A 354 0.76 -10.16 40.32
C LYS A 354 0.32 -8.75 39.93
N GLN A 355 -0.76 -8.61 39.17
CA GLN A 355 -1.26 -7.32 38.65
C GLN A 355 -0.22 -6.50 37.87
N GLU A 356 0.76 -7.16 37.24
CA GLU A 356 1.78 -6.48 36.44
C GLU A 356 1.23 -6.13 35.05
N GLU A 357 1.39 -4.88 34.63
CA GLU A 357 1.00 -4.45 33.29
C GLU A 357 1.95 -5.03 32.24
N ILE A 358 1.39 -5.68 31.21
CA ILE A 358 2.18 -6.33 30.15
C ILE A 358 3.04 -5.30 29.41
N ARG A 359 2.51 -4.08 29.17
CA ARG A 359 3.28 -3.01 28.55
C ARG A 359 4.50 -2.61 29.39
N GLN A 360 4.36 -2.56 30.72
CA GLN A 360 5.49 -2.24 31.59
C GLN A 360 6.53 -3.36 31.53
N LEU A 361 6.12 -4.63 31.53
CA LEU A 361 7.04 -5.77 31.35
C LEU A 361 7.82 -5.70 30.03
N LEU A 362 7.17 -5.25 28.95
CA LEU A 362 7.85 -5.00 27.67
C LEU A 362 8.89 -3.87 27.79
N ILE A 363 8.50 -2.74 28.38
CA ILE A 363 9.41 -1.60 28.61
C ILE A 363 10.62 -2.03 29.44
N ASP A 364 10.39 -2.81 30.49
CA ASP A 364 11.43 -3.33 31.38
C ASP A 364 12.35 -4.30 30.65
N GLU A 365 11.82 -5.18 29.78
CA GLU A 365 12.65 -6.08 28.99
C GLU A 365 13.55 -5.30 28.01
N VAL A 366 13.02 -4.31 27.29
CA VAL A 366 13.84 -3.47 26.39
C VAL A 366 14.92 -2.72 27.18
N THR A 367 14.52 -2.11 28.30
CA THR A 367 15.45 -1.38 29.19
C THR A 367 16.54 -2.29 29.74
N ARG A 368 16.20 -3.52 30.13
CA ARG A 368 17.15 -4.49 30.66
C ARG A 368 18.10 -5.01 29.60
N ARG A 369 17.62 -5.28 28.38
CA ARG A 369 18.42 -5.83 27.28
C ARG A 369 19.30 -4.77 26.62
N GLN A 370 18.87 -3.50 26.61
CA GLN A 370 19.46 -2.36 25.90
C GLN A 370 19.44 -2.51 24.36
N GLU A 371 19.84 -3.67 23.84
CA GLU A 371 19.77 -4.05 22.43
C GLU A 371 18.81 -5.22 22.24
N LEU A 372 17.78 -5.06 21.39
CA LEU A 372 16.92 -6.16 20.97
C LEU A 372 17.45 -6.79 19.67
N LYS A 373 17.51 -8.12 19.63
CA LYS A 373 17.87 -8.91 18.44
C LYS A 373 16.75 -9.91 18.13
N PRO A 374 16.26 -10.00 16.87
CA PRO A 374 15.22 -10.96 16.52
C PRO A 374 15.53 -12.40 16.95
N ALA A 375 16.79 -12.82 16.81
CA ALA A 375 17.24 -14.16 17.15
C ALA A 375 17.13 -14.52 18.65
N ASP A 376 16.97 -13.54 19.54
CA ASP A 376 16.85 -13.78 20.98
C ASP A 376 15.44 -14.23 21.40
N TYR A 377 14.45 -14.04 20.52
CA TYR A 377 13.04 -14.29 20.80
C TYR A 377 12.38 -15.15 19.74
N PHE A 378 12.77 -15.00 18.47
CA PHE A 378 12.08 -15.63 17.35
C PHE A 378 12.27 -17.14 17.33
N THR A 379 11.16 -17.86 17.44
CA THR A 379 11.12 -19.32 17.25
C THR A 379 9.91 -19.63 16.40
N ARG A 380 10.13 -20.08 15.15
CA ARG A 380 9.03 -20.42 14.26
C ARG A 380 8.24 -21.60 14.81
N ASN A 381 7.10 -21.35 15.43
CA ASN A 381 6.31 -22.36 16.11
C ASN A 381 4.89 -22.50 15.52
N TRP A 382 4.51 -21.66 14.55
CA TRP A 382 3.24 -21.86 13.84
C TRP A 382 3.26 -21.56 12.35
N ALA A 383 2.34 -22.19 11.63
CA ALA A 383 2.17 -22.01 10.19
C ALA A 383 0.70 -22.12 9.74
N LEU A 384 0.41 -21.51 8.58
CA LEU A 384 -0.85 -21.73 7.85
C LEU A 384 -0.59 -22.71 6.71
N ALA A 385 -1.44 -23.73 6.58
CA ALA A 385 -1.49 -24.60 5.41
C ALA A 385 -2.68 -24.21 4.52
N TYR A 386 -2.43 -24.06 3.22
CA TYR A 386 -3.42 -23.72 2.20
C TYR A 386 -2.90 -24.13 0.81
N PRO A 387 -3.77 -24.26 -0.22
CA PRO A 387 -3.35 -24.65 -1.56
C PRO A 387 -2.28 -23.69 -2.11
N GLY A 388 -1.08 -24.22 -2.37
CA GLY A 388 0.07 -23.46 -2.86
C GLY A 388 0.80 -22.60 -1.82
N ALA A 389 0.51 -22.75 -0.52
CA ALA A 389 1.52 -22.43 0.49
C ALA A 389 2.80 -23.18 0.10
N ALA A 390 3.95 -22.50 0.05
CA ALA A 390 5.23 -23.19 0.00
C ALA A 390 5.23 -24.15 1.21
N THR A 391 5.08 -25.44 0.93
CA THR A 391 5.13 -26.47 1.96
C THR A 391 6.49 -26.31 2.60
N ALA A 392 6.51 -25.95 3.90
CA ALA A 392 7.70 -26.10 4.73
C ALA A 392 8.02 -27.59 4.98
N ASP A 393 7.73 -28.44 4.01
CA ASP A 393 8.32 -29.75 3.91
C ASP A 393 9.72 -29.50 3.35
N ALA A 394 10.70 -29.53 4.25
CA ALA A 394 12.09 -29.67 3.84
C ALA A 394 12.17 -30.84 2.83
N PRO A 395 12.73 -30.64 1.62
CA PRO A 395 12.90 -31.74 0.70
C PRO A 395 13.74 -32.81 1.36
N ALA A 396 13.16 -33.99 1.56
CA ALA A 396 13.93 -35.18 1.88
C ALA A 396 14.82 -35.50 0.68
N GLY A 397 16.13 -35.30 0.83
CA GLY A 397 17.15 -35.75 -0.10
C GLY A 397 17.32 -34.87 -1.34
N LEU A 398 18.01 -33.75 -1.21
CA LEU A 398 18.64 -33.07 -2.34
C LEU A 398 20.14 -33.35 -2.31
N GLN A 399 20.66 -33.96 -3.39
CA GLN A 399 22.11 -34.02 -3.59
C GLN A 399 22.65 -32.61 -3.81
N PRO A 400 23.82 -32.24 -3.28
CA PRO A 400 24.40 -30.93 -3.49
C PRO A 400 24.69 -30.70 -4.97
N GLY A 401 24.01 -29.73 -5.58
CA GLY A 401 24.50 -29.10 -6.80
C GLY A 401 25.80 -28.34 -6.52
N ALA A 402 26.64 -28.11 -7.54
CA ALA A 402 27.84 -27.29 -7.40
C ALA A 402 27.51 -25.90 -6.81
N PRO A 403 28.35 -25.35 -5.89
CA PRO A 403 28.12 -24.04 -5.28
C PRO A 403 27.93 -22.96 -6.33
N ARG A 404 26.95 -22.06 -6.13
CA ARG A 404 26.66 -20.96 -7.05
C ARG A 404 26.09 -19.74 -6.33
N LEU A 405 26.27 -18.57 -6.93
CA LEU A 405 25.53 -17.35 -6.59
C LEU A 405 24.36 -17.21 -7.57
N ARG A 406 23.14 -17.23 -7.06
CA ARG A 406 21.93 -16.96 -7.83
C ARG A 406 21.52 -15.50 -7.67
N ILE A 407 21.53 -14.76 -8.78
CA ILE A 407 20.98 -13.41 -8.88
C ILE A 407 19.56 -13.53 -9.42
N ILE A 408 18.58 -13.10 -8.63
CA ILE A 408 17.19 -12.96 -9.07
C ILE A 408 16.93 -11.47 -9.28
N SER A 409 16.36 -11.08 -10.41
CA SER A 409 16.12 -9.67 -10.67
C SER A 409 14.76 -9.36 -11.29
N THR A 410 14.33 -8.14 -11.02
CA THR A 410 13.20 -7.45 -11.67
C THR A 410 13.67 -6.12 -12.23
N ASN A 411 12.84 -5.45 -12.99
CA ASN A 411 13.06 -4.09 -13.48
C ASN A 411 11.70 -3.51 -13.92
N ASP A 412 11.61 -2.19 -13.98
CA ASP A 412 10.44 -1.47 -14.48
C ASP A 412 9.14 -1.94 -13.80
N PHE A 413 9.20 -2.18 -12.48
CA PHE A 413 8.07 -2.72 -11.72
C PHE A 413 6.86 -1.80 -11.77
N HIS A 414 7.07 -0.49 -11.94
CA HIS A 414 6.04 0.50 -12.23
C HIS A 414 4.85 0.47 -11.26
N GLY A 415 5.12 0.19 -9.98
CA GLY A 415 4.10 0.06 -8.96
C GLY A 415 3.07 -1.04 -9.21
N ALA A 416 3.37 -2.07 -10.01
CA ALA A 416 2.47 -3.16 -10.40
C ALA A 416 2.17 -4.14 -9.24
N LEU A 417 1.60 -3.61 -8.15
CA LEU A 417 1.22 -4.38 -6.95
C LEU A 417 0.16 -5.43 -7.27
N GLU A 418 -0.78 -5.13 -8.16
CA GLU A 418 -1.84 -6.03 -8.59
C GLU A 418 -1.52 -6.66 -9.97
N PRO A 419 -1.95 -7.91 -10.22
CA PRO A 419 -1.76 -8.55 -11.52
C PRO A 419 -2.47 -7.80 -12.64
N ARG A 420 -1.87 -7.79 -13.82
CA ARG A 420 -2.43 -7.20 -15.04
C ARG A 420 -2.76 -8.28 -16.06
N THR A 421 -3.90 -8.14 -16.72
CA THR A 421 -4.28 -9.03 -17.83
C THR A 421 -3.61 -8.57 -19.12
N ASP A 422 -2.87 -9.47 -19.76
CA ASP A 422 -2.23 -9.24 -21.05
C ASP A 422 -3.26 -9.20 -22.21
N ALA A 423 -2.77 -8.98 -23.43
CA ALA A 423 -3.63 -8.92 -24.62
C ALA A 423 -4.35 -10.24 -24.93
N ALA A 424 -3.84 -11.38 -24.44
CA ALA A 424 -4.44 -12.70 -24.61
C ALA A 424 -5.43 -13.07 -23.49
N GLY A 425 -5.69 -12.16 -22.54
CA GLY A 425 -6.60 -12.42 -21.42
C GLY A 425 -5.94 -13.13 -20.25
N VAL A 426 -4.61 -13.34 -20.26
CA VAL A 426 -3.89 -14.04 -19.20
C VAL A 426 -3.46 -13.05 -18.11
N PRO A 427 -3.87 -13.24 -16.84
CA PRO A 427 -3.34 -12.46 -15.73
C PRO A 427 -1.86 -12.80 -15.50
N ARG A 428 -1.03 -11.75 -15.44
CA ARG A 428 0.42 -11.83 -15.22
C ARG A 428 0.86 -10.87 -14.12
N GLY A 429 1.96 -11.23 -13.45
CA GLY A 429 2.60 -10.41 -12.44
C GLY A 429 1.75 -10.14 -11.21
N GLY A 430 1.91 -8.95 -10.64
CA GLY A 430 1.41 -8.58 -9.32
C GLY A 430 2.38 -9.00 -8.21
N ALA A 431 2.64 -8.09 -7.27
CA ALA A 431 3.66 -8.25 -6.23
C ALA A 431 3.61 -9.60 -5.51
N ALA A 432 2.41 -10.08 -5.15
CA ALA A 432 2.27 -11.33 -4.42
C ALA A 432 2.67 -12.58 -5.23
N TYR A 433 2.48 -12.55 -6.55
CA TYR A 433 2.87 -13.66 -7.45
C TYR A 433 4.33 -13.55 -7.88
N VAL A 434 4.84 -12.33 -8.05
CA VAL A 434 6.28 -12.10 -8.25
C VAL A 434 7.05 -12.63 -7.03
N ALA A 435 6.58 -12.33 -5.82
CA ALA A 435 7.15 -12.87 -4.58
C ALA A 435 7.15 -14.40 -4.56
N ALA A 436 6.03 -15.02 -4.91
CA ALA A 436 5.94 -16.48 -4.99
C ALA A 436 6.91 -17.08 -6.01
N MET A 437 7.10 -16.43 -7.16
CA MET A 437 8.08 -16.88 -8.17
C MET A 437 9.53 -16.71 -7.67
N ILE A 438 9.82 -15.63 -6.95
CA ILE A 438 11.13 -15.41 -6.31
C ILE A 438 11.39 -16.46 -5.23
N GLU A 439 10.40 -16.75 -4.39
CA GLU A 439 10.45 -17.81 -3.36
C GLU A 439 10.71 -19.17 -4.02
N LYS A 440 9.96 -19.52 -5.07
CA LYS A 440 10.20 -20.74 -5.87
C LYS A 440 11.62 -20.81 -6.42
N ALA A 441 12.12 -19.73 -7.03
CA ALA A 441 13.48 -19.69 -7.58
C ALA A 441 14.57 -19.78 -6.51
N ARG A 442 14.31 -19.36 -5.27
CA ARG A 442 15.22 -19.58 -4.12
C ARG A 442 15.24 -21.05 -3.74
N ASP A 443 14.06 -21.66 -3.59
CA ASP A 443 13.92 -23.04 -3.10
C ASP A 443 14.53 -24.06 -4.09
N GLU A 444 14.44 -23.80 -5.40
CA GLU A 444 15.00 -24.65 -6.46
C GLU A 444 16.52 -24.88 -6.36
N CYS A 445 17.27 -23.98 -5.70
CA CYS A 445 18.72 -24.13 -5.56
C CYS A 445 19.18 -24.27 -4.10
N ALA A 446 18.27 -24.21 -3.14
CA ALA A 446 18.61 -24.39 -1.73
C ALA A 446 18.95 -25.88 -1.43
N PRO A 447 19.92 -26.15 -0.53
CA PRO A 447 20.83 -25.21 0.14
C PRO A 447 22.10 -24.90 -0.68
N GLY A 448 22.21 -25.38 -1.91
CA GLY A 448 23.43 -25.33 -2.74
C GLY A 448 23.76 -23.98 -3.38
N CYS A 449 22.99 -22.93 -3.09
CA CYS A 449 23.19 -21.59 -3.64
C CYS A 449 23.07 -20.51 -2.56
N GLU A 450 23.79 -19.42 -2.80
CA GLU A 450 23.55 -18.13 -2.16
C GLU A 450 22.66 -17.27 -3.06
N VAL A 451 21.73 -16.50 -2.49
CA VAL A 451 20.77 -15.70 -3.27
C VAL A 451 20.95 -14.19 -3.07
N LEU A 452 21.01 -13.48 -4.18
CA LEU A 452 21.01 -12.02 -4.26
C LEU A 452 19.80 -11.55 -5.08
N ILE A 453 19.05 -10.57 -4.58
CA ILE A 453 17.91 -9.99 -5.32
C ILE A 453 18.20 -8.54 -5.67
N LEU A 454 18.03 -8.20 -6.95
CA LEU A 454 18.36 -6.90 -7.53
C LEU A 454 17.21 -6.33 -8.36
N ASP A 455 17.22 -5.01 -8.58
CA ASP A 455 16.25 -4.35 -9.47
C ASP A 455 16.89 -3.33 -10.43
N GLY A 456 16.45 -3.32 -11.69
CA GLY A 456 16.93 -2.42 -12.75
C GLY A 456 16.38 -0.99 -12.71
N GLY A 457 15.59 -0.59 -11.71
CA GLY A 457 15.01 0.76 -11.59
C GLY A 457 13.60 0.88 -12.17
N ASP A 458 13.02 2.08 -12.10
CA ASP A 458 11.61 2.38 -12.38
C ASP A 458 10.63 1.54 -11.55
N MET A 459 10.85 1.55 -10.24
CA MET A 459 10.07 0.78 -9.28
C MET A 459 8.70 1.40 -9.02
N PHE A 460 8.64 2.74 -8.92
CA PHE A 460 7.54 3.40 -8.22
C PHE A 460 6.35 3.78 -9.09
N GLN A 461 6.55 4.59 -10.13
CA GLN A 461 5.45 5.20 -10.88
C GLN A 461 4.72 4.16 -11.75
N GLY A 462 3.39 4.17 -11.80
CA GLY A 462 2.65 3.48 -12.87
C GLY A 462 1.28 2.89 -12.51
N THR A 463 0.95 2.81 -11.22
CA THR A 463 -0.40 2.42 -10.75
C THR A 463 -0.95 3.41 -9.74
N PRO A 464 -2.27 3.56 -9.62
CA PRO A 464 -2.92 4.33 -8.56
C PRO A 464 -2.46 3.97 -7.15
N ALA A 465 -2.37 2.67 -6.83
CA ALA A 465 -2.00 2.20 -5.50
C ALA A 465 -0.58 2.66 -5.10
N SER A 466 0.34 2.73 -6.07
CA SER A 466 1.67 3.27 -5.86
C SER A 466 1.68 4.81 -5.91
N ASN A 467 1.12 5.42 -6.96
CA ASN A 467 1.22 6.86 -7.21
C ASN A 467 0.56 7.70 -6.13
N PHE A 468 -0.65 7.34 -5.67
CA PHE A 468 -1.32 8.08 -4.59
C PHE A 468 -0.62 7.96 -3.24
N ALA A 469 0.24 6.96 -3.09
CA ALA A 469 1.06 6.75 -1.90
C ALA A 469 2.53 7.12 -2.12
N PHE A 470 2.86 7.76 -3.25
CA PHE A 470 4.21 8.14 -3.64
C PHE A 470 5.21 6.98 -3.50
N GLY A 471 4.86 5.78 -3.96
CA GLY A 471 5.75 4.61 -3.98
C GLY A 471 5.93 3.89 -2.64
N ARG A 472 5.32 4.35 -1.53
CA ARG A 472 5.47 3.72 -0.20
C ARG A 472 5.15 2.21 -0.19
N PRO A 473 4.03 1.73 -0.77
CA PRO A 473 3.72 0.30 -0.71
C PRO A 473 4.68 -0.55 -1.55
N VAL A 474 5.32 0.04 -2.57
CA VAL A 474 6.37 -0.62 -3.35
C VAL A 474 7.63 -0.79 -2.51
N VAL A 475 8.06 0.25 -1.78
CA VAL A 475 9.19 0.12 -0.84
C VAL A 475 8.90 -0.94 0.23
N ASP A 476 7.67 -1.00 0.77
CA ASP A 476 7.28 -2.03 1.74
C ASP A 476 7.37 -3.44 1.17
N TYR A 477 6.93 -3.62 -0.09
CA TYR A 477 7.08 -4.87 -0.84
C TYR A 477 8.55 -5.26 -1.05
N TYR A 478 9.40 -4.35 -1.51
CA TYR A 478 10.83 -4.61 -1.75
C TYR A 478 11.58 -4.95 -0.45
N ASN A 479 11.30 -4.19 0.61
CA ASN A 479 11.84 -4.46 1.95
C ASN A 479 11.43 -5.85 2.45
N ARG A 480 10.19 -6.29 2.17
CA ARG A 480 9.69 -7.60 2.60
C ARG A 480 10.33 -8.75 1.84
N ILE A 481 10.54 -8.62 0.54
CA ILE A 481 11.22 -9.64 -0.25
C ILE A 481 12.70 -9.76 0.12
N GLY A 482 13.33 -8.65 0.50
CA GLY A 482 14.75 -8.58 0.82
C GLY A 482 15.60 -8.33 -0.43
N TYR A 483 15.21 -7.35 -1.24
CA TYR A 483 16.09 -6.78 -2.27
C TYR A 483 17.39 -6.29 -1.62
N ALA A 484 18.51 -6.44 -2.32
CA ALA A 484 19.81 -5.96 -1.86
C ALA A 484 20.12 -4.57 -2.42
N ALA A 485 19.84 -4.35 -3.71
CA ALA A 485 20.02 -3.07 -4.36
C ALA A 485 19.08 -2.89 -5.57
N ALA A 486 18.85 -1.64 -5.94
CA ALA A 486 18.15 -1.21 -7.14
C ALA A 486 18.89 -0.05 -7.82
N ALA A 487 18.81 0.04 -9.14
CA ALA A 487 19.24 1.23 -9.87
C ALA A 487 18.24 2.39 -9.69
N LEU A 488 18.71 3.63 -9.80
CA LEU A 488 17.86 4.79 -10.04
C LEU A 488 17.44 4.81 -11.51
N GLY A 489 16.16 4.61 -11.78
CA GLY A 489 15.54 4.87 -13.07
C GLY A 489 15.02 6.30 -13.21
N ASN A 490 14.55 6.65 -14.40
CA ASN A 490 14.04 8.00 -14.67
C ASN A 490 12.77 8.30 -13.87
N HIS A 491 11.91 7.30 -13.63
CA HIS A 491 10.64 7.48 -12.94
C HIS A 491 10.77 7.53 -11.41
N GLU A 492 11.94 7.26 -10.85
CA GLU A 492 12.24 7.58 -9.44
C GLU A 492 12.19 9.09 -9.15
N PHE A 493 12.39 9.93 -10.18
CA PHE A 493 12.39 11.39 -10.08
C PHE A 493 11.03 12.04 -10.35
N ASP A 494 9.98 11.28 -10.69
CA ASP A 494 8.68 11.81 -11.10
C ASP A 494 7.96 12.65 -10.05
N TRP A 495 8.31 12.49 -8.77
CA TRP A 495 7.78 13.28 -7.65
C TRP A 495 8.81 14.21 -7.01
N GLY A 496 9.91 14.48 -7.72
CA GLY A 496 11.01 15.32 -7.27
C GLY A 496 11.98 14.63 -6.30
N VAL A 497 13.15 15.24 -6.14
CA VAL A 497 14.27 14.70 -5.34
C VAL A 497 13.93 14.52 -3.86
N ASP A 498 13.06 15.33 -3.28
CA ASP A 498 12.70 15.22 -1.87
C ASP A 498 11.87 13.96 -1.58
N THR A 499 10.92 13.65 -2.46
CA THR A 499 10.15 12.41 -2.39
C THR A 499 11.06 11.20 -2.57
N LEU A 500 11.96 11.25 -3.56
CA LEU A 500 12.95 10.20 -3.79
C LEU A 500 13.82 9.96 -2.55
N ARG A 501 14.38 11.02 -1.94
CA ARG A 501 15.17 10.92 -0.70
C ARG A 501 14.36 10.30 0.44
N ALA A 502 13.07 10.62 0.55
CA ALA A 502 12.20 9.98 1.54
C ALA A 502 11.99 8.48 1.26
N ARG A 503 11.94 8.06 -0.02
CA ARG A 503 11.87 6.65 -0.41
C ARG A 503 13.17 5.91 -0.10
N MET A 504 14.30 6.50 -0.45
CA MET A 504 15.62 5.93 -0.16
C MET A 504 15.86 5.75 1.34
N LYS A 505 15.36 6.66 2.19
CA LYS A 505 15.42 6.49 3.65
C LYS A 505 14.53 5.37 4.19
N GLN A 506 13.41 5.06 3.53
CA GLN A 506 12.52 3.96 3.94
C GLN A 506 13.03 2.60 3.43
N ALA A 507 13.81 2.58 2.35
CA ALA A 507 14.35 1.36 1.77
C ALA A 507 15.37 0.70 2.72
N SER A 508 15.22 -0.59 2.96
CA SER A 508 16.23 -1.43 3.64
C SER A 508 17.26 -2.02 2.66
N PHE A 509 17.25 -1.51 1.42
CA PHE A 509 18.09 -1.92 0.30
C PHE A 509 18.73 -0.67 -0.32
N ALA A 510 19.87 -0.83 -1.00
CA ALA A 510 20.56 0.29 -1.59
C ALA A 510 19.84 0.75 -2.88
N ILE A 511 19.65 2.06 -3.05
CA ILE A 511 19.19 2.65 -4.32
C ILE A 511 20.36 3.45 -4.87
N LEU A 512 20.89 3.02 -6.02
CA LEU A 512 22.23 3.37 -6.50
C LEU A 512 22.19 4.18 -7.81
N GLY A 513 23.15 5.08 -8.01
CA GLY A 513 23.25 5.89 -9.24
C GLY A 513 24.62 6.55 -9.42
N ALA A 514 25.63 5.75 -9.77
CA ALA A 514 27.03 6.15 -9.84
C ALA A 514 27.34 7.21 -10.90
N ASN A 515 26.51 7.34 -11.93
CA ASN A 515 26.69 8.34 -12.98
C ASN A 515 25.84 9.61 -12.77
N VAL A 516 25.17 9.75 -11.62
CA VAL A 516 24.41 10.96 -11.28
C VAL A 516 25.30 11.94 -10.53
N ARG A 517 25.47 13.15 -11.08
CA ARG A 517 26.31 14.23 -10.53
C ARG A 517 25.55 15.54 -10.46
N PHE A 518 25.99 16.47 -9.60
CA PHE A 518 25.56 17.85 -9.73
C PHE A 518 26.06 18.43 -11.06
N THR A 519 25.38 19.44 -11.59
CA THR A 519 25.79 20.10 -12.85
C THR A 519 27.19 20.70 -12.79
N ASN A 520 27.71 21.00 -11.60
CA ASN A 520 29.09 21.45 -11.39
C ASN A 520 30.13 20.30 -11.28
N GLY A 521 29.72 19.06 -11.56
CA GLY A 521 30.57 17.86 -11.59
C GLY A 521 30.83 17.21 -10.23
N ARG A 522 30.35 17.78 -9.13
CA ARG A 522 30.50 17.17 -7.80
C ARG A 522 29.56 15.98 -7.61
N ASP A 523 29.97 15.05 -6.77
CA ASP A 523 29.14 13.94 -6.31
C ASP A 523 27.89 14.44 -5.58
N VAL A 524 26.82 13.63 -5.65
CA VAL A 524 25.56 13.89 -4.93
C VAL A 524 25.59 13.07 -3.63
N PRO A 525 25.82 13.66 -2.44
CA PRO A 525 26.16 12.90 -1.24
C PRO A 525 25.09 11.91 -0.73
N TRP A 526 23.84 12.07 -1.18
CA TRP A 526 22.73 11.20 -0.80
C TRP A 526 22.40 10.12 -1.85
N ILE A 527 23.08 10.12 -3.00
CA ILE A 527 22.99 9.07 -4.02
C ILE A 527 24.28 8.23 -3.92
N PRO A 528 24.23 7.02 -3.36
CA PRO A 528 25.39 6.13 -3.34
C PRO A 528 25.73 5.62 -4.76
N ASP A 529 27.01 5.54 -5.07
CA ASP A 529 27.51 4.98 -6.34
C ASP A 529 27.41 3.44 -6.35
N ASP A 530 27.82 2.79 -5.25
CA ASP A 530 27.85 1.35 -5.10
C ASP A 530 27.59 0.89 -3.66
N THR A 531 27.45 -0.43 -3.49
CA THR A 531 27.43 -1.10 -2.18
C THR A 531 28.17 -2.43 -2.20
N LEU A 532 28.55 -2.94 -1.03
CA LEU A 532 29.16 -4.24 -0.85
C LEU A 532 28.28 -5.09 0.07
N VAL A 533 27.88 -6.28 -0.38
CA VAL A 533 27.08 -7.23 0.39
C VAL A 533 27.77 -8.57 0.49
N THR A 534 27.58 -9.29 1.59
CA THR A 534 28.12 -10.64 1.78
C THR A 534 26.98 -11.67 1.75
N ARG A 535 27.20 -12.77 1.04
CA ARG A 535 26.34 -13.95 1.01
C ARG A 535 27.20 -15.19 1.11
N GLY A 536 27.00 -15.99 2.16
CA GLY A 536 27.93 -17.07 2.52
C GLY A 536 29.38 -16.56 2.61
N ALA A 537 30.27 -17.23 1.88
CA ALA A 537 31.69 -16.85 1.78
C ALA A 537 31.99 -15.78 0.70
N THR A 538 30.99 -15.36 -0.09
CA THR A 538 31.18 -14.48 -1.25
C THR A 538 30.88 -13.03 -0.89
N ARG A 539 31.79 -12.12 -1.22
CA ARG A 539 31.58 -10.66 -1.16
C ARG A 539 31.22 -10.12 -2.54
N ILE A 540 30.12 -9.38 -2.63
CA ILE A 540 29.52 -8.96 -3.90
C ILE A 540 29.45 -7.43 -3.92
N GLY A 541 30.16 -6.82 -4.85
CA GLY A 541 30.08 -5.40 -5.16
C GLY A 541 28.96 -5.13 -6.15
N ILE A 542 28.15 -4.10 -5.91
CA ILE A 542 27.00 -3.76 -6.76
C ILE A 542 27.09 -2.28 -7.13
N ILE A 543 27.16 -1.98 -8.43
CA ILE A 543 27.25 -0.62 -8.99
C ILE A 543 25.89 -0.23 -9.57
N GLY A 544 25.40 0.99 -9.31
CA GLY A 544 24.16 1.50 -9.90
C GLY A 544 24.38 2.45 -11.06
N ILE A 545 23.57 2.38 -12.11
CA ILE A 545 23.61 3.29 -13.27
C ILE A 545 22.21 3.77 -13.63
N SER A 546 22.08 5.06 -13.94
CA SER A 546 20.85 5.71 -14.43
C SER A 546 21.00 6.11 -15.90
N THR A 547 19.94 5.99 -16.71
CA THR A 547 20.00 6.43 -18.11
C THR A 547 20.30 7.93 -18.25
N ARG A 548 21.14 8.24 -19.24
CA ARG A 548 21.44 9.62 -19.67
C ARG A 548 20.22 10.33 -20.26
N LEU A 549 19.17 9.58 -20.62
CA LEU A 549 17.92 10.11 -21.16
C LEU A 549 17.04 10.74 -20.09
N THR A 550 17.32 10.51 -18.79
CA THR A 550 16.53 10.98 -17.65
C THR A 550 16.08 12.46 -17.77
N PRO A 551 16.94 13.44 -18.13
CA PRO A 551 16.52 14.85 -18.28
C PRO A 551 15.41 15.10 -19.31
N THR A 552 15.17 14.15 -20.21
CA THR A 552 14.16 14.23 -21.28
C THR A 552 13.05 13.18 -21.17
N THR A 553 13.21 12.16 -20.31
CA THR A 553 12.24 11.09 -20.07
C THR A 553 11.45 11.26 -18.78
N THR A 554 11.95 12.06 -17.81
CA THR A 554 11.15 12.59 -16.68
C THR A 554 10.96 14.11 -16.81
N MET A 555 10.29 14.74 -15.84
CA MET A 555 10.09 16.18 -15.82
C MET A 555 11.42 16.93 -15.61
N PRO A 556 11.85 17.80 -16.54
CA PRO A 556 13.15 18.48 -16.44
C PRO A 556 13.33 19.29 -15.15
N SER A 557 12.25 19.84 -14.59
CA SER A 557 12.29 20.58 -13.33
C SER A 557 12.62 19.71 -12.11
N HIS A 558 12.31 18.40 -12.15
CA HIS A 558 12.57 17.49 -11.03
C HIS A 558 14.03 17.06 -10.92
N VAL A 559 14.78 17.12 -12.01
CA VAL A 559 16.21 16.80 -12.07
C VAL A 559 17.08 18.04 -12.25
N ARG A 560 16.53 19.23 -12.03
CA ARG A 560 17.26 20.49 -12.15
C ARG A 560 18.47 20.48 -11.21
N GLY A 561 19.64 20.79 -11.77
CA GLY A 561 20.91 20.79 -11.02
C GLY A 561 21.60 19.44 -10.99
N LEU A 562 21.03 18.40 -11.59
CA LEU A 562 21.68 17.12 -11.84
C LEU A 562 22.10 16.99 -13.30
N ARG A 563 23.13 16.18 -13.53
CA ARG A 563 23.56 15.68 -14.85
C ARG A 563 23.81 14.18 -14.74
N PHE A 564 23.73 13.49 -15.88
CA PHE A 564 23.84 12.05 -16.00
C PHE A 564 25.00 11.76 -16.95
N ASP A 565 26.13 11.33 -16.37
CA ASP A 565 27.40 11.21 -17.08
C ASP A 565 27.48 9.85 -17.82
N ASP A 566 28.45 9.73 -18.73
CA ASP A 566 28.71 8.50 -19.48
C ASP A 566 29.07 7.33 -18.53
N PRO A 567 28.32 6.21 -18.54
CA PRO A 567 28.45 5.23 -17.48
C PRO A 567 29.70 4.34 -17.59
N ALA A 568 30.19 4.02 -18.79
CA ALA A 568 31.26 3.02 -18.94
C ALA A 568 32.57 3.38 -18.18
N PRO A 569 33.13 4.60 -18.29
CA PRO A 569 34.32 4.97 -17.51
C PRO A 569 34.09 4.93 -16.00
N ILE A 570 32.87 5.21 -15.55
CA ILE A 570 32.48 5.21 -14.15
C ILE A 570 32.37 3.77 -13.63
N VAL A 571 31.73 2.88 -14.39
CA VAL A 571 31.63 1.46 -14.06
C VAL A 571 33.02 0.84 -13.94
N ASP A 572 33.94 1.11 -14.87
CA ASP A 572 35.33 0.63 -14.78
C ASP A 572 36.01 1.11 -13.48
N ALA A 573 35.92 2.41 -13.18
CA ALA A 573 36.52 2.96 -11.95
C ALA A 573 35.91 2.35 -10.66
N ARG A 574 34.58 2.16 -10.61
CA ARG A 574 33.91 1.56 -9.45
C ARG A 574 34.19 0.06 -9.33
N ALA A 575 34.25 -0.67 -10.43
CA ALA A 575 34.58 -2.09 -10.44
C ALA A 575 35.96 -2.32 -9.83
N ARG A 576 36.98 -1.56 -10.25
CA ARG A 576 38.33 -1.61 -9.68
C ARG A 576 38.33 -1.33 -8.16
N SER A 577 37.68 -0.24 -7.75
CA SER A 577 37.56 0.13 -6.32
C SER A 577 36.86 -0.96 -5.48
N LEU A 578 35.82 -1.61 -6.00
CA LEU A 578 35.13 -2.70 -5.31
C LEU A 578 36.02 -3.94 -5.17
N ARG A 579 36.82 -4.27 -6.18
CA ARG A 579 37.81 -5.36 -6.10
C ARG A 579 38.88 -5.06 -5.07
N GLU A 580 39.41 -3.84 -5.04
CA GLU A 580 40.37 -3.40 -4.02
C GLU A 580 39.78 -3.48 -2.60
N ARG A 581 38.47 -3.22 -2.45
CA ARG A 581 37.71 -3.41 -1.21
C ARG A 581 37.34 -4.87 -0.92
N GLY A 582 37.82 -5.82 -1.71
CA GLY A 582 37.67 -7.27 -1.50
C GLY A 582 36.38 -7.88 -2.05
N ALA A 583 35.79 -7.32 -3.11
CA ALA A 583 34.68 -7.96 -3.81
C ALA A 583 35.15 -9.18 -4.64
N ASP A 584 34.54 -10.34 -4.40
CA ASP A 584 34.73 -11.57 -5.19
C ASP A 584 33.87 -11.59 -6.46
N VAL A 585 32.72 -10.90 -6.43
CA VAL A 585 31.84 -10.68 -7.59
C VAL A 585 31.54 -9.19 -7.74
N VAL A 586 31.47 -8.67 -8.97
CA VAL A 586 31.00 -7.30 -9.27
C VAL A 586 29.83 -7.37 -10.25
N VAL A 587 28.70 -6.80 -9.85
CA VAL A 587 27.45 -6.75 -10.62
C VAL A 587 27.06 -5.30 -10.87
N VAL A 588 26.52 -5.00 -12.05
CA VAL A 588 25.90 -3.69 -12.34
C VAL A 588 24.38 -3.86 -12.33
N VAL A 589 23.70 -2.98 -11.59
CA VAL A 589 22.26 -2.72 -11.76
C VAL A 589 22.14 -1.42 -12.54
N ALA A 590 21.52 -1.47 -13.71
CA ALA A 590 21.45 -0.34 -14.62
C ALA A 590 20.01 -0.10 -15.08
N HIS A 591 19.63 1.17 -15.09
CA HIS A 591 18.45 1.64 -15.78
C HIS A 591 18.80 2.18 -17.17
N ASP A 592 19.53 1.37 -17.93
CA ASP A 592 19.71 1.46 -19.38
C ASP A 592 19.20 0.14 -19.96
N GLY A 593 18.80 0.13 -21.23
CA GLY A 593 18.18 -1.07 -21.82
C GLY A 593 18.53 -1.31 -23.28
N ALA A 594 18.07 -2.44 -23.79
CA ALA A 594 18.24 -2.87 -25.17
C ALA A 594 16.92 -3.34 -25.79
N PHE A 595 16.88 -3.39 -27.12
CA PHE A 595 15.89 -4.15 -27.86
C PHE A 595 16.59 -5.30 -28.57
N CYS A 596 16.00 -6.48 -28.47
CA CYS A 596 16.49 -7.72 -29.06
C CYS A 596 15.39 -8.35 -29.93
N ASN A 597 15.70 -9.48 -30.55
CA ASN A 597 14.67 -10.36 -31.11
C ASN A 597 13.64 -10.79 -30.02
N PRO A 598 12.48 -11.36 -30.38
CA PRO A 598 11.43 -11.71 -29.41
C PRO A 598 11.85 -12.69 -28.30
N SER A 599 12.88 -13.52 -28.52
CA SER A 599 13.45 -14.40 -27.49
C SER A 599 14.38 -13.67 -26.52
N GLY A 600 14.87 -12.48 -26.89
CA GLY A 600 15.78 -11.67 -26.08
C GLY A 600 17.26 -12.00 -26.25
N SER A 601 17.60 -12.95 -27.13
CA SER A 601 18.91 -13.64 -27.14
C SER A 601 19.80 -13.32 -28.34
N GLU A 602 19.29 -12.60 -29.35
CA GLU A 602 20.06 -12.25 -30.55
C GLU A 602 19.69 -10.85 -31.07
N GLY A 603 20.60 -10.25 -31.83
CA GLY A 603 20.38 -8.96 -32.50
C GLY A 603 20.15 -7.79 -31.54
N CYS A 604 20.67 -7.89 -30.32
CA CYS A 604 20.46 -6.89 -29.27
C CYS A 604 21.20 -5.58 -29.55
N THR A 605 20.51 -4.45 -29.47
CA THR A 605 21.07 -3.09 -29.61
C THR A 605 20.46 -2.14 -28.58
N GLY A 606 21.24 -1.18 -28.08
CA GLY A 606 20.80 -0.17 -27.10
C GLY A 606 21.89 0.23 -26.10
N GLU A 607 21.61 1.24 -25.27
CA GLU A 607 22.59 1.89 -24.36
C GLU A 607 23.31 0.88 -23.46
N ILE A 608 22.61 -0.16 -23.00
CA ILE A 608 23.21 -1.17 -22.11
C ILE A 608 24.21 -2.08 -22.83
N ILE A 609 23.98 -2.40 -24.12
CA ILE A 609 24.89 -3.21 -24.93
C ILE A 609 26.12 -2.40 -25.30
N ASP A 610 25.93 -1.13 -25.66
CA ASP A 610 27.01 -0.20 -25.95
C ASP A 610 27.91 0.01 -24.73
N MET A 611 27.30 0.21 -23.54
CA MET A 611 28.02 0.30 -22.28
C MET A 611 28.84 -0.97 -22.01
N ALA A 612 28.21 -2.16 -22.07
CA ALA A 612 28.88 -3.44 -21.80
C ALA A 612 30.07 -3.70 -22.74
N ASN A 613 29.94 -3.33 -24.02
CA ASN A 613 31.02 -3.46 -25.01
C ASN A 613 32.16 -2.46 -24.78
N ALA A 614 31.90 -1.33 -24.13
CA ALA A 614 32.90 -0.32 -23.82
C ALA A 614 33.68 -0.57 -22.52
N LEU A 615 33.23 -1.52 -21.67
CA LEU A 615 33.89 -1.84 -20.40
C LEU A 615 35.25 -2.49 -20.62
N THR A 616 36.23 -2.04 -19.84
CA THR A 616 37.59 -2.61 -19.83
C THR A 616 37.90 -3.40 -18.56
N GLU A 617 37.16 -3.15 -17.48
CA GLU A 617 37.27 -3.89 -16.22
C GLU A 617 36.27 -5.05 -16.17
N LYS A 618 36.62 -6.10 -15.43
CA LYS A 618 35.78 -7.30 -15.32
C LYS A 618 34.52 -7.04 -14.48
N VAL A 619 33.37 -7.01 -15.15
CA VAL A 619 32.02 -7.10 -14.56
C VAL A 619 31.48 -8.52 -14.76
N ASP A 620 30.96 -9.15 -13.71
CA ASP A 620 30.51 -10.55 -13.77
C ASP A 620 29.05 -10.69 -14.26
N ALA A 621 28.21 -9.67 -14.08
CA ALA A 621 26.83 -9.65 -14.58
C ALA A 621 26.24 -8.23 -14.63
N ILE A 622 25.25 -8.03 -15.51
CA ILE A 622 24.47 -6.80 -15.64
C ILE A 622 22.97 -7.12 -15.54
N VAL A 623 22.28 -6.44 -14.62
CA VAL A 623 20.82 -6.38 -14.53
C VAL A 623 20.35 -5.07 -15.12
N SER A 624 19.56 -5.13 -16.19
CA SER A 624 19.16 -4.02 -17.06
C SER A 624 17.70 -3.61 -16.83
N GLY A 625 17.28 -2.47 -17.38
CA GLY A 625 15.91 -1.94 -17.29
C GLY A 625 15.55 -0.97 -18.43
N HIS A 626 14.59 -0.08 -18.21
CA HIS A 626 14.21 1.05 -19.09
C HIS A 626 13.41 0.68 -20.36
N THR A 627 13.85 -0.30 -21.15
CA THR A 627 13.21 -0.58 -22.46
C THR A 627 12.00 -1.51 -22.38
N HIS A 628 11.72 -2.09 -21.21
CA HIS A 628 10.62 -3.03 -20.94
C HIS A 628 10.65 -4.32 -21.77
N SER A 629 11.77 -4.58 -22.45
CA SER A 629 11.99 -5.75 -23.31
C SER A 629 12.46 -6.97 -22.51
N VAL A 630 12.57 -8.10 -23.21
CA VAL A 630 13.32 -9.26 -22.73
C VAL A 630 14.75 -9.13 -23.25
N VAL A 631 15.73 -9.20 -22.36
CA VAL A 631 17.15 -9.31 -22.71
C VAL A 631 17.70 -10.51 -21.96
N ASP A 632 18.37 -11.40 -22.69
CA ASP A 632 19.11 -12.56 -22.17
C ASP A 632 20.29 -12.79 -23.13
N PHE A 633 21.27 -11.91 -23.03
CA PHE A 633 22.34 -11.78 -24.03
C PHE A 633 23.71 -11.63 -23.37
N SER A 634 24.77 -12.01 -24.08
CA SER A 634 26.15 -11.80 -23.64
C SER A 634 26.82 -10.73 -24.50
N ALA A 635 27.17 -9.60 -23.90
CA ALA A 635 27.91 -8.51 -24.53
C ALA A 635 29.31 -8.42 -23.92
N ASN A 636 30.36 -8.47 -24.74
CA ASN A 636 31.75 -8.53 -24.27
C ASN A 636 32.03 -9.65 -23.25
N GLY A 637 31.35 -10.79 -23.38
CA GLY A 637 31.44 -11.91 -22.43
C GLY A 637 30.72 -11.68 -21.10
N ILE A 638 30.02 -10.54 -20.94
CA ILE A 638 29.26 -10.18 -19.75
C ILE A 638 27.78 -10.55 -19.98
N PRO A 639 27.16 -11.36 -19.11
CA PRO A 639 25.74 -11.67 -19.20
C PRO A 639 24.90 -10.46 -18.80
N VAL A 640 23.93 -10.11 -19.65
CA VAL A 640 22.98 -8.99 -19.49
C VAL A 640 21.57 -9.54 -19.47
N VAL A 641 20.82 -9.25 -18.42
CA VAL A 641 19.41 -9.71 -18.27
C VAL A 641 18.43 -8.57 -18.05
N GLN A 642 17.24 -8.69 -18.63
CA GLN A 642 16.10 -7.78 -18.43
C GLN A 642 14.77 -8.56 -18.48
N ALA A 643 13.93 -8.37 -17.46
CA ALA A 643 12.75 -9.17 -17.17
C ALA A 643 11.42 -8.48 -17.54
N ARG A 644 11.31 -7.97 -18.77
CA ARG A 644 10.14 -7.21 -19.25
C ARG A 644 9.86 -5.99 -18.36
N SER A 645 8.63 -5.82 -17.86
CA SER A 645 8.21 -4.75 -16.96
C SER A 645 6.95 -5.17 -16.18
N SER A 646 6.54 -4.36 -15.21
CA SER A 646 5.31 -4.53 -14.41
C SER A 646 5.24 -5.88 -13.68
N GLY A 647 6.38 -6.47 -13.33
CA GLY A 647 6.45 -7.79 -12.68
C GLY A 647 5.96 -8.96 -13.54
N GLN A 648 5.86 -8.79 -14.86
CA GLN A 648 5.39 -9.86 -15.77
C GLN A 648 6.38 -11.02 -15.89
N ALA A 649 7.64 -10.79 -15.53
CA ALA A 649 8.69 -11.79 -15.47
C ALA A 649 9.68 -11.48 -14.34
N ILE A 650 10.50 -12.46 -14.01
CA ILE A 650 11.76 -12.29 -13.26
C ILE A 650 12.90 -12.81 -14.13
N ALA A 651 14.11 -12.29 -13.95
CA ALA A 651 15.32 -12.90 -14.50
C ALA A 651 16.06 -13.66 -13.40
N VAL A 652 16.62 -14.82 -13.76
CA VAL A 652 17.44 -15.65 -12.87
C VAL A 652 18.79 -15.87 -13.54
N LEU A 653 19.87 -15.50 -12.86
CA LEU A 653 21.24 -15.65 -13.34
C LEU A 653 22.07 -16.40 -12.31
N ASP A 654 22.62 -17.55 -12.70
CA ASP A 654 23.46 -18.39 -11.87
C ASP A 654 24.94 -18.19 -12.23
N ILE A 655 25.76 -17.76 -11.26
CA ILE A 655 27.22 -17.67 -11.38
C ILE A 655 27.83 -18.87 -10.63
N PRO A 656 28.49 -19.82 -11.31
CA PRO A 656 29.19 -20.93 -10.64
C PRO A 656 30.29 -20.41 -9.71
N LEU A 657 30.38 -20.97 -8.51
CA LEU A 657 31.35 -20.59 -7.49
C LEU A 657 32.30 -21.74 -7.14
N THR A 658 33.57 -21.41 -6.94
CA THR A 658 34.57 -22.25 -6.27
C THR A 658 35.21 -21.45 -5.15
N ALA A 659 35.12 -21.94 -3.91
CA ALA A 659 35.62 -21.24 -2.72
C ALA A 659 35.13 -19.78 -2.61
N GLY A 660 33.85 -19.55 -2.94
CA GLY A 660 33.21 -18.23 -2.87
C GLY A 660 33.52 -17.30 -4.06
N LYS A 661 34.31 -17.73 -5.04
CA LYS A 661 34.71 -16.91 -6.21
C LYS A 661 34.11 -17.46 -7.52
N PRO A 662 33.81 -16.60 -8.52
CA PRO A 662 33.36 -17.04 -9.84
C PRO A 662 34.32 -18.04 -10.49
N SER A 663 33.81 -19.16 -10.97
CA SER A 663 34.63 -20.25 -11.54
C SER A 663 34.16 -20.75 -12.91
N GLY A 664 33.19 -20.09 -13.54
CA GLY A 664 32.67 -20.46 -14.86
C GLY A 664 31.77 -19.38 -15.45
N THR A 665 31.23 -19.66 -16.63
CA THR A 665 30.28 -18.78 -17.32
C THR A 665 28.96 -18.73 -16.57
N ALA A 666 28.43 -17.52 -16.36
CA ALA A 666 27.11 -17.38 -15.77
C ALA A 666 26.02 -17.75 -16.80
N ILE A 667 24.91 -18.29 -16.32
CA ILE A 667 23.79 -18.70 -17.15
C ILE A 667 22.55 -17.92 -16.70
N GLY A 668 21.96 -17.18 -17.63
CA GLY A 668 20.74 -16.40 -17.43
C GLY A 668 19.52 -17.11 -18.02
N GLU A 669 18.36 -16.77 -17.48
CA GLU A 669 17.06 -16.99 -18.13
C GLU A 669 16.04 -15.96 -17.65
N VAL A 670 15.00 -15.72 -18.46
CA VAL A 670 13.86 -14.89 -18.10
C VAL A 670 12.60 -15.74 -17.95
N ARG A 671 12.03 -15.75 -16.74
CA ARG A 671 10.88 -16.57 -16.36
C ARG A 671 9.62 -15.72 -16.25
N GLN A 672 8.56 -16.11 -16.96
CA GLN A 672 7.28 -15.40 -16.89
C GLN A 672 6.53 -15.69 -15.57
N VAL A 673 5.91 -14.66 -15.00
CA VAL A 673 5.03 -14.77 -13.83
C VAL A 673 3.59 -14.92 -14.30
N VAL A 674 3.14 -16.17 -14.46
CA VAL A 674 1.76 -16.52 -14.82
C VAL A 674 0.99 -16.86 -13.56
N ASN A 675 -0.08 -16.12 -13.28
CA ASN A 675 -0.80 -16.27 -12.01
C ASN A 675 -1.48 -17.64 -11.86
N ALA A 676 -1.91 -18.25 -12.96
CA ALA A 676 -2.60 -19.54 -12.93
C ALA A 676 -1.70 -20.70 -12.48
N SER A 677 -0.38 -20.56 -12.55
CA SER A 677 0.59 -21.60 -12.15
C SER A 677 1.23 -21.36 -10.78
N LEU A 678 0.76 -20.34 -10.05
CA LEU A 678 1.36 -19.90 -8.78
C LEU A 678 0.27 -19.57 -7.77
N ALA A 679 0.47 -19.93 -6.50
CA ALA A 679 -0.27 -19.32 -5.42
C ALA A 679 0.41 -18.02 -4.98
N PRO A 680 -0.35 -16.97 -4.61
CA PRO A 680 0.23 -15.70 -4.18
C PRO A 680 0.86 -15.81 -2.78
N SER A 681 2.00 -15.14 -2.56
CA SER A 681 2.57 -14.96 -1.22
C SER A 681 1.63 -14.11 -0.36
N LEU A 682 0.99 -14.73 0.64
CA LEU A 682 0.00 -14.06 1.49
C LEU A 682 0.57 -12.85 2.24
N SER A 683 1.83 -12.95 2.66
CA SER A 683 2.50 -11.86 3.37
C SER A 683 2.60 -10.60 2.51
N ILE A 684 2.86 -10.77 1.20
CA ILE A 684 2.88 -9.68 0.23
C ILE A 684 1.47 -9.26 -0.17
N ASP A 685 0.54 -10.21 -0.35
CA ASP A 685 -0.86 -9.91 -0.66
C ASP A 685 -1.49 -8.99 0.41
N SER A 686 -1.06 -9.11 1.66
CA SER A 686 -1.48 -8.19 2.73
C SER A 686 -1.08 -6.73 2.47
N ILE A 687 0.12 -6.48 1.93
CA ILE A 687 0.61 -5.14 1.55
C ILE A 687 -0.24 -4.61 0.39
N VAL A 688 -0.45 -5.46 -0.63
CA VAL A 688 -1.24 -5.13 -1.82
C VAL A 688 -2.67 -4.73 -1.43
N ARG A 689 -3.36 -5.55 -0.64
CA ARG A 689 -4.75 -5.28 -0.22
C ARG A 689 -4.89 -4.01 0.59
N ARG A 690 -3.95 -3.72 1.50
CA ARG A 690 -3.96 -2.45 2.26
C ARG A 690 -3.79 -1.25 1.32
N ALA A 691 -2.91 -1.35 0.32
CA ALA A 691 -2.69 -0.28 -0.65
C ALA A 691 -3.92 -0.07 -1.55
N SER A 692 -4.43 -1.13 -2.18
CA SER A 692 -5.59 -1.07 -3.07
C SER A 692 -6.88 -0.65 -2.34
N GLY A 693 -7.09 -1.15 -1.11
CA GLY A 693 -8.28 -0.83 -0.31
C GLY A 693 -8.44 0.67 -0.02
N ARG A 694 -7.33 1.41 0.15
CA ARG A 694 -7.34 2.86 0.40
C ARG A 694 -7.83 3.67 -0.80
N ILE A 695 -7.65 3.17 -2.02
CA ILE A 695 -7.96 3.88 -3.26
C ILE A 695 -9.18 3.32 -4.01
N ALA A 696 -9.71 2.18 -3.57
CA ALA A 696 -10.79 1.43 -4.24
C ALA A 696 -12.00 2.31 -4.58
N ALA A 697 -12.51 3.10 -3.62
CA ALA A 697 -13.67 3.97 -3.85
C ALA A 697 -13.43 5.02 -4.96
N ARG A 698 -12.19 5.53 -5.08
CA ARG A 698 -11.81 6.49 -6.11
C ARG A 698 -11.65 5.82 -7.47
N VAL A 699 -10.90 4.71 -7.53
CA VAL A 699 -10.52 4.10 -8.81
C VAL A 699 -11.65 3.31 -9.46
N ASN A 700 -12.59 2.77 -8.67
CA ASN A 700 -13.77 2.07 -9.17
C ASN A 700 -14.90 3.01 -9.63
N ARG A 701 -14.73 4.33 -9.49
CA ARG A 701 -15.73 5.32 -9.93
C ARG A 701 -15.95 5.19 -11.45
N ARG A 702 -17.17 4.85 -11.86
CA ARG A 702 -17.59 4.79 -13.26
C ARG A 702 -17.69 6.19 -13.86
N ILE A 703 -17.12 6.37 -15.05
CA ILE A 703 -17.10 7.62 -15.81
C ILE A 703 -18.00 7.50 -17.06
N GLY A 704 -17.98 6.35 -17.74
CA GLY A 704 -18.77 6.11 -18.93
C GLY A 704 -18.70 4.65 -19.39
N THR A 705 -18.92 4.41 -20.68
CA THR A 705 -18.76 3.11 -21.34
C THR A 705 -18.20 3.32 -22.75
N VAL A 706 -17.40 2.40 -23.26
CA VAL A 706 -16.93 2.38 -24.66
C VAL A 706 -17.24 1.01 -25.27
N SER A 707 -17.80 0.97 -26.47
CA SER A 707 -18.25 -0.29 -27.09
C SER A 707 -17.12 -1.08 -27.75
N THR A 708 -16.10 -0.39 -28.25
CA THR A 708 -14.94 -0.99 -28.92
C THR A 708 -13.65 -0.62 -28.18
N PRO A 709 -12.65 -1.53 -28.14
CA PRO A 709 -11.35 -1.18 -27.56
C PRO A 709 -10.69 -0.06 -28.35
N LEU A 710 -10.06 0.90 -27.66
CA LEU A 710 -9.23 1.94 -28.25
C LEU A 710 -7.75 1.56 -28.07
N SER A 711 -7.17 0.91 -29.08
CA SER A 711 -5.77 0.49 -29.09
C SER A 711 -4.81 1.63 -29.42
N ARG A 712 -3.51 1.40 -29.18
CA ARG A 712 -2.39 2.29 -29.52
C ARG A 712 -1.64 1.75 -30.75
N THR A 713 -2.35 1.52 -31.84
CA THR A 713 -1.79 0.91 -33.05
C THR A 713 -1.45 1.97 -34.09
N GLY A 714 -0.22 1.97 -34.61
CA GLY A 714 0.27 2.95 -35.58
C GLY A 714 0.69 4.28 -34.94
N ASN A 715 1.06 5.25 -35.79
CA ASN A 715 1.61 6.54 -35.35
C ASN A 715 0.53 7.52 -34.86
N GLN A 716 -0.71 7.37 -35.36
CA GLN A 716 -1.90 8.07 -34.91
C GLN A 716 -3.03 7.06 -34.71
N TYR A 717 -3.82 7.27 -33.66
CA TYR A 717 -4.86 6.36 -33.19
C TYR A 717 -5.96 7.14 -32.43
N PRO A 718 -7.21 6.63 -32.39
CA PRO A 718 -8.35 7.40 -31.88
C PRO A 718 -8.23 7.85 -30.42
N LEU A 719 -7.60 7.04 -29.57
CA LEU A 719 -7.42 7.38 -28.16
C LEU A 719 -6.57 8.64 -27.98
N GLY A 720 -5.50 8.81 -28.74
CA GLY A 720 -4.66 10.01 -28.63
C GLY A 720 -5.34 11.27 -29.17
N ASN A 721 -6.20 11.13 -30.20
CA ASN A 721 -7.04 12.23 -30.68
C ASN A 721 -8.05 12.68 -29.62
N LEU A 722 -8.70 11.71 -28.95
CA LEU A 722 -9.63 11.98 -27.86
C LEU A 722 -8.95 12.75 -26.71
N ILE A 723 -7.73 12.36 -26.34
CA ILE A 723 -6.96 13.03 -25.28
C ILE A 723 -6.58 14.45 -25.73
N ALA A 724 -6.10 14.63 -26.96
CA ALA A 724 -5.79 15.97 -27.48
C ALA A 724 -7.04 16.87 -27.49
N ASP A 725 -8.21 16.34 -27.83
CA ASP A 725 -9.48 17.08 -27.77
C ASP A 725 -9.85 17.47 -26.34
N ALA A 726 -9.70 16.54 -25.38
CA ALA A 726 -9.94 16.81 -23.96
C ALA A 726 -9.03 17.92 -23.43
N GLN A 727 -7.75 17.88 -23.76
CA GLN A 727 -6.77 18.90 -23.37
C GLN A 727 -7.11 20.26 -23.99
N ARG A 728 -7.46 20.30 -25.29
CA ARG A 728 -7.88 21.53 -25.98
C ARG A 728 -9.14 22.12 -25.34
N TRP A 729 -10.13 21.28 -25.05
CA TRP A 729 -11.40 21.67 -24.41
C TRP A 729 -11.16 22.25 -23.02
N ALA A 730 -10.46 21.51 -22.14
CA ALA A 730 -10.20 21.93 -20.77
C ALA A 730 -9.32 23.17 -20.70
N GLY A 731 -8.29 23.24 -21.57
CA GLY A 731 -7.37 24.37 -21.63
C GLY A 731 -7.90 25.59 -22.39
N LYS A 732 -9.11 25.51 -22.97
CA LYS A 732 -9.71 26.53 -23.85
C LYS A 732 -8.74 26.98 -24.94
N GLY A 733 -8.07 26.00 -25.55
CA GLY A 733 -7.03 26.20 -26.55
C GLY A 733 -7.57 26.32 -27.97
N ASP A 734 -6.80 27.02 -28.81
CA ASP A 734 -7.00 26.99 -30.26
C ASP A 734 -6.53 25.64 -30.83
N ILE A 735 -5.37 25.16 -30.35
CA ILE A 735 -4.72 23.90 -30.71
C ILE A 735 -4.35 23.15 -29.42
N ALA A 736 -4.32 21.81 -29.45
CA ALA A 736 -3.62 21.03 -28.43
C ALA A 736 -2.72 19.95 -29.04
N ILE A 737 -1.68 19.55 -28.30
CA ILE A 737 -0.72 18.53 -28.73
C ILE A 737 -0.46 17.55 -27.58
N MET A 738 -0.61 16.25 -27.87
CA MET A 738 -0.41 15.16 -26.93
C MET A 738 0.67 14.21 -27.46
N ASN A 739 1.69 13.90 -26.66
CA ASN A 739 2.75 12.97 -27.03
C ASN A 739 2.38 11.50 -26.72
N ASN A 740 2.77 10.57 -27.60
CA ASN A 740 2.52 9.12 -27.47
C ASN A 740 3.15 8.51 -26.21
N GLY A 741 4.30 9.05 -25.77
CA GLY A 741 4.95 8.60 -24.54
C GLY A 741 4.11 8.87 -23.28
N GLY A 742 3.24 9.87 -23.31
CA GLY A 742 2.31 10.23 -22.23
C GLY A 742 1.09 9.32 -22.13
N ILE A 743 0.79 8.53 -23.17
CA ILE A 743 -0.32 7.58 -23.24
C ILE A 743 0.25 6.21 -22.89
N ARG A 744 -0.21 5.54 -21.82
CA ARG A 744 0.47 4.35 -21.27
C ARG A 744 -0.27 3.04 -21.51
N ALA A 745 -1.58 3.08 -21.71
CA ALA A 745 -2.41 1.93 -22.02
C ALA A 745 -3.42 2.24 -23.13
N GLY A 746 -3.96 1.20 -23.77
CA GLY A 746 -5.21 1.32 -24.53
C GLY A 746 -6.42 1.29 -23.60
N LEU A 747 -7.58 1.72 -24.09
CA LEU A 747 -8.84 1.63 -23.36
C LEU A 747 -9.61 0.38 -23.78
N ARG A 748 -9.89 -0.52 -22.83
CA ARG A 748 -10.66 -1.75 -23.11
C ARG A 748 -12.14 -1.43 -23.32
N ALA A 749 -12.85 -2.26 -24.10
CA ALA A 749 -14.31 -2.18 -24.22
C ALA A 749 -14.99 -2.46 -22.87
N GLY A 750 -16.15 -1.82 -22.66
CA GLY A 750 -16.95 -1.95 -21.45
C GLY A 750 -16.96 -0.68 -20.59
N PRO A 751 -17.17 -0.81 -19.26
CA PRO A 751 -17.19 0.33 -18.34
C PRO A 751 -15.86 1.08 -18.34
N VAL A 752 -15.92 2.39 -18.54
CA VAL A 752 -14.79 3.31 -18.36
C VAL A 752 -14.82 3.78 -16.92
N THR A 753 -13.75 3.53 -16.17
CA THR A 753 -13.59 3.92 -14.76
C THR A 753 -12.45 4.92 -14.60
N TYR A 754 -12.34 5.52 -13.42
CA TYR A 754 -11.15 6.30 -13.08
C TYR A 754 -9.86 5.47 -13.24
N TRP A 755 -9.89 4.19 -12.80
CA TRP A 755 -8.78 3.26 -12.97
C TRP A 755 -8.35 3.15 -14.44
N SER A 756 -9.28 2.83 -15.34
CA SER A 756 -8.94 2.60 -16.75
C SER A 756 -8.39 3.85 -17.44
N LEU A 757 -8.81 5.05 -17.02
CA LEU A 757 -8.30 6.31 -17.55
C LEU A 757 -6.94 6.67 -16.92
N PHE A 758 -6.74 6.37 -15.64
CA PHE A 758 -5.45 6.54 -14.99
C PHE A 758 -4.37 5.66 -15.63
N GLU A 759 -4.69 4.41 -15.98
CA GLU A 759 -3.77 3.53 -16.72
C GLU A 759 -3.32 4.13 -18.06
N ILE A 760 -4.10 5.06 -18.62
CA ILE A 760 -3.78 5.77 -19.85
C ILE A 760 -2.91 7.00 -19.57
N GLN A 761 -3.24 7.82 -18.56
CA GLN A 761 -2.49 9.03 -18.17
C GLN A 761 -2.06 9.01 -16.68
N PRO A 762 -1.01 8.24 -16.31
CA PRO A 762 -0.64 8.02 -14.90
C PRO A 762 0.32 9.05 -14.30
N PHE A 763 0.82 10.01 -15.10
CA PHE A 763 1.88 10.94 -14.68
C PHE A 763 1.38 12.15 -13.88
N ALA A 764 0.06 12.37 -13.85
CA ALA A 764 -0.53 13.57 -13.27
C ALA A 764 0.10 14.87 -13.83
N ASN A 765 0.32 14.91 -15.15
CA ASN A 765 0.80 16.11 -15.82
C ASN A 765 -0.25 17.22 -15.69
N THR A 766 0.18 18.47 -15.60
CA THR A 766 -0.73 19.61 -15.64
C THR A 766 -0.71 20.27 -17.01
N LEU A 767 -1.83 20.83 -17.46
CA LEU A 767 -1.90 21.54 -18.73
C LEU A 767 -1.27 22.92 -18.65
N TYR A 768 -0.59 23.29 -19.73
CA TYR A 768 -0.02 24.61 -19.98
C TYR A 768 -0.67 25.20 -21.21
N ARG A 769 -0.97 26.50 -21.14
CA ARG A 769 -1.31 27.30 -22.31
C ARG A 769 -0.07 28.05 -22.75
N VAL A 770 0.34 27.80 -23.98
CA VAL A 770 1.49 28.44 -24.62
C VAL A 770 0.98 29.39 -25.69
N ARG A 771 1.20 30.68 -25.49
CA ARG A 771 0.78 31.72 -26.44
C ARG A 771 1.88 31.95 -27.48
N MET A 772 1.57 31.64 -28.73
CA MET A 772 2.50 31.63 -29.87
C MET A 772 1.94 32.45 -31.04
N SER A 773 2.80 33.10 -31.82
CA SER A 773 2.40 33.62 -33.15
C SER A 773 2.21 32.46 -34.14
N GLY A 774 1.54 32.69 -35.27
CA GLY A 774 1.40 31.66 -36.31
C GLY A 774 2.75 31.14 -36.82
N VAL A 775 3.76 32.01 -36.94
CA VAL A 775 5.14 31.59 -37.26
C VAL A 775 5.68 30.60 -36.23
N GLN A 776 5.54 30.91 -34.95
CA GLN A 776 5.98 30.04 -33.85
C GLN A 776 5.19 28.73 -33.80
N VAL A 777 3.88 28.75 -34.09
CA VAL A 777 3.07 27.53 -34.20
C VAL A 777 3.59 26.65 -35.32
N LYS A 778 3.88 27.20 -36.51
CA LYS A 778 4.43 26.44 -37.63
C LYS A 778 5.79 25.84 -37.28
N GLU A 779 6.70 26.63 -36.72
CA GLU A 779 8.02 26.15 -36.24
C GLU A 779 7.88 25.00 -35.24
N TYR A 780 6.92 25.09 -34.32
CA TYR A 780 6.70 24.08 -33.31
C TYR A 780 6.12 22.78 -33.89
N LEU A 781 5.20 22.88 -34.86
CA LEU A 781 4.64 21.72 -35.56
C LEU A 781 5.65 21.05 -36.51
N GLU A 782 6.60 21.79 -37.09
CA GLU A 782 7.69 21.22 -37.90
C GLU A 782 8.52 20.21 -37.10
N LYS A 783 8.69 20.42 -35.78
CA LYS A 783 9.39 19.46 -34.91
C LYS A 783 8.71 18.09 -34.84
N ILE A 784 7.39 18.04 -35.05
CA ILE A 784 6.61 16.79 -35.05
C ILE A 784 6.91 16.00 -36.33
N VAL A 785 6.88 16.67 -37.48
CA VAL A 785 7.06 16.04 -38.80
C VAL A 785 8.54 15.90 -39.22
N ALA A 786 9.47 16.46 -38.43
CA ALA A 786 10.90 16.31 -38.62
C ALA A 786 11.43 14.90 -38.30
N ARG A 787 10.67 14.09 -37.55
CA ARG A 787 11.06 12.75 -37.12
C ARG A 787 10.75 11.70 -38.19
N ASP A 788 11.45 10.57 -38.14
CA ASP A 788 11.18 9.42 -39.02
C ASP A 788 9.83 8.76 -38.72
N GLU A 789 9.35 8.88 -37.48
CA GLU A 789 8.03 8.42 -37.05
C GLU A 789 7.29 9.52 -36.27
N LEU A 790 6.00 9.70 -36.56
CA LEU A 790 5.16 10.62 -35.80
C LEU A 790 4.90 10.06 -34.40
N ARG A 791 5.08 10.88 -33.37
CA ARG A 791 4.89 10.48 -31.96
C ARG A 791 3.91 11.38 -31.22
N GLU A 792 3.11 12.17 -31.93
CA GLU A 792 2.23 13.17 -31.37
C GLU A 792 0.85 13.14 -32.04
N HIS A 793 -0.18 13.47 -31.25
CA HIS A 793 -1.53 13.73 -31.71
C HIS A 793 -1.84 15.21 -31.56
N VAL A 794 -2.65 15.74 -32.48
CA VAL A 794 -3.06 17.16 -32.47
C VAL A 794 -4.57 17.29 -32.39
N SER A 795 -5.04 18.42 -31.86
CA SER A 795 -6.44 18.84 -31.88
C SER A 795 -6.53 20.30 -32.31
N GLY A 796 -7.59 20.66 -33.04
CA GLY A 796 -7.79 22.03 -33.55
C GLY A 796 -6.90 22.41 -34.74
N VAL A 797 -6.19 21.45 -35.34
CA VAL A 797 -5.43 21.63 -36.57
C VAL A 797 -5.33 20.32 -37.36
N THR A 798 -5.30 20.41 -38.68
CA THR A 798 -4.94 19.34 -39.61
C THR A 798 -3.65 19.73 -40.33
N ILE A 799 -2.69 18.81 -40.37
CA ILE A 799 -1.34 19.01 -40.90
C ILE A 799 -1.14 18.11 -42.12
N GLY A 800 -0.82 18.70 -43.26
CA GLY A 800 -0.30 18.00 -44.42
C GLY A 800 1.19 18.25 -44.55
N TYR A 801 2.00 17.20 -44.68
CA TYR A 801 3.46 17.33 -44.77
C TYR A 801 4.06 16.42 -45.84
N ASN A 802 5.21 16.79 -46.38
CA ASN A 802 6.00 15.98 -47.31
C ASN A 802 7.36 15.64 -46.67
N PRO A 803 7.63 14.35 -46.35
CA PRO A 803 8.87 13.95 -45.68
C PRO A 803 10.13 14.11 -46.55
N GLU A 804 9.98 14.20 -47.88
CA GLU A 804 11.08 14.40 -48.84
C GLU A 804 11.64 15.83 -48.79
N LEU A 805 10.90 16.77 -48.20
CA LEU A 805 11.37 18.16 -48.04
C LEU A 805 12.37 18.27 -46.88
N PRO A 806 13.31 19.25 -46.94
CA PRO A 806 14.25 19.50 -45.85
C PRO A 806 13.55 19.73 -44.50
N THR A 807 14.14 19.22 -43.42
CA THR A 807 13.66 19.43 -42.05
C THR A 807 13.43 20.93 -41.77
N GLY A 808 12.25 21.27 -41.24
CA GLY A 808 11.82 22.65 -41.03
C GLY A 808 11.02 23.26 -42.19
N GLN A 809 10.89 22.54 -43.31
CA GLN A 809 10.06 22.93 -44.46
C GLN A 809 9.11 21.81 -44.90
N ARG A 810 8.86 20.81 -44.04
CA ARG A 810 8.09 19.62 -44.40
C ARG A 810 6.59 19.89 -44.45
N ILE A 811 6.09 20.89 -43.73
CA ILE A 811 4.66 21.20 -43.69
C ILE A 811 4.24 21.97 -44.96
N VAL A 812 3.39 21.33 -45.77
CA VAL A 812 2.83 21.90 -47.01
C VAL A 812 1.38 22.40 -46.85
N SER A 813 0.69 22.00 -45.78
CA SER A 813 -0.69 22.42 -45.50
C SER A 813 -0.97 22.48 -43.99
N LEU A 814 -1.58 23.58 -43.53
CA LEU A 814 -2.09 23.75 -42.16
C LEU A 814 -3.51 24.31 -42.21
N ARG A 815 -4.48 23.54 -41.72
CA ARG A 815 -5.90 23.93 -41.68
C ARG A 815 -6.44 23.90 -40.25
N LEU A 816 -7.05 25.00 -39.83
CA LEU A 816 -7.80 25.14 -38.59
C LEU A 816 -9.30 24.78 -38.83
N PRO A 817 -10.12 24.65 -37.77
CA PRO A 817 -11.54 24.37 -37.90
C PRO A 817 -12.26 25.33 -38.86
N ALA A 818 -13.29 24.81 -39.53
CA ALA A 818 -14.02 25.49 -40.61
C ALA A 818 -13.16 25.85 -41.85
N GLY A 819 -12.03 25.16 -42.06
CA GLY A 819 -11.21 25.30 -43.27
C GLY A 819 -10.31 26.55 -43.30
N ARG A 820 -10.18 27.26 -42.18
CA ARG A 820 -9.34 28.45 -42.07
C ARG A 820 -7.85 28.09 -42.18
N THR A 821 -7.06 28.94 -42.84
CA THR A 821 -5.59 28.82 -42.83
C THR A 821 -5.00 29.47 -41.58
N LEU A 822 -3.82 28.99 -41.16
CA LEU A 822 -3.05 29.62 -40.10
C LEU A 822 -2.53 30.99 -40.58
N SER A 823 -2.76 32.04 -39.80
CA SER A 823 -2.21 33.38 -40.06
C SER A 823 -0.92 33.55 -39.28
N GLU A 824 0.19 33.84 -39.97
CA GLU A 824 1.52 33.98 -39.36
C GLU A 824 1.58 35.06 -38.27
N ALA A 825 0.83 36.16 -38.44
CA ALA A 825 0.80 37.28 -37.50
C ALA A 825 -0.17 37.10 -36.33
N ALA A 826 -1.14 36.18 -36.44
CA ALA A 826 -2.13 35.96 -35.39
C ALA A 826 -1.52 35.22 -34.19
N MET A 827 -2.07 35.47 -32.99
CA MET A 827 -1.67 34.77 -31.77
C MET A 827 -2.62 33.62 -31.49
N TYR A 828 -2.06 32.46 -31.14
CA TYR A 828 -2.78 31.23 -30.83
C TYR A 828 -2.44 30.74 -29.43
N ASN A 829 -3.43 30.15 -28.76
CA ASN A 829 -3.27 29.45 -27.50
C ASN A 829 -3.09 27.95 -27.79
N VAL A 830 -1.86 27.46 -27.69
CA VAL A 830 -1.54 26.04 -27.86
C VAL A 830 -1.52 25.38 -26.48
N VAL A 831 -2.32 24.34 -26.29
CA VAL A 831 -2.38 23.58 -25.03
C VAL A 831 -1.49 22.35 -25.13
N VAL A 832 -0.59 22.19 -24.17
CA VAL A 832 0.31 21.03 -24.05
C VAL A 832 0.43 20.64 -22.58
N SER A 833 0.96 19.44 -22.30
CA SER A 833 1.34 19.07 -20.94
C SER A 833 2.52 19.93 -20.44
N ASN A 834 2.64 20.11 -19.13
CA ASN A 834 3.80 20.71 -18.47
C ASN A 834 5.12 20.00 -18.84
N PHE A 835 5.09 18.68 -19.01
CA PHE A 835 6.20 17.89 -19.51
C PHE A 835 6.70 18.40 -20.87
N MET A 836 5.81 18.55 -21.86
CA MET A 836 6.18 19.11 -23.17
C MET A 836 6.55 20.59 -23.07
N ALA A 837 5.79 21.39 -22.31
CA ALA A 837 6.02 22.82 -22.13
C ALA A 837 7.42 23.13 -21.58
N THR A 838 8.00 22.21 -20.81
CA THR A 838 9.33 22.35 -20.20
C THR A 838 10.44 21.64 -20.97
N GLY A 839 10.16 21.07 -22.15
CA GLY A 839 11.16 20.48 -23.03
C GLY A 839 11.24 18.96 -23.05
N GLY A 840 10.33 18.26 -22.35
CA GLY A 840 10.20 16.81 -22.42
C GLY A 840 10.05 16.33 -23.87
N VAL A 841 10.62 15.15 -24.18
CA VAL A 841 10.75 14.60 -25.54
C VAL A 841 11.30 15.60 -26.58
N ASN A 842 12.14 16.55 -26.18
CA ASN A 842 12.71 17.62 -27.03
C ASN A 842 11.65 18.57 -27.66
N MET A 843 10.50 18.72 -27.01
CA MET A 843 9.38 19.53 -27.49
C MET A 843 9.24 20.86 -26.75
N ALA A 844 10.34 21.54 -26.43
CA ALA A 844 10.27 22.87 -25.83
C ALA A 844 9.62 23.89 -26.81
N PRO A 845 8.71 24.76 -26.34
CA PRO A 845 8.18 25.88 -27.11
C PRO A 845 9.28 26.78 -27.71
N PRO A 846 9.04 27.44 -28.86
CA PRO A 846 9.96 28.42 -29.42
C PRO A 846 10.29 29.56 -28.44
N LYS A 847 11.49 30.11 -28.57
CA LYS A 847 11.95 31.23 -27.72
C LYS A 847 10.98 32.41 -27.85
N GLY A 848 10.66 33.04 -26.71
CA GLY A 848 9.74 34.18 -26.65
C GLY A 848 8.25 33.81 -26.57
N ALA A 849 7.89 32.52 -26.65
CA ALA A 849 6.53 32.08 -26.36
C ALA A 849 6.18 32.32 -24.87
N ARG A 850 4.94 32.74 -24.58
CA ARG A 850 4.48 32.95 -23.20
C ARG A 850 3.80 31.70 -22.67
N LEU A 851 4.36 31.12 -21.61
CA LEU A 851 3.82 29.94 -20.94
C LEU A 851 2.92 30.36 -19.77
N THR A 852 1.75 29.76 -19.65
CA THR A 852 0.81 29.96 -18.54
C THR A 852 0.38 28.59 -18.00
N PRO A 853 0.78 28.20 -16.78
CA PRO A 853 0.23 27.02 -16.12
C PRO A 853 -1.28 27.19 -15.95
N LEU A 854 -2.04 26.12 -16.15
CA LEU A 854 -3.50 26.15 -15.99
C LEU A 854 -3.98 25.48 -14.70
N ASP A 855 -3.09 24.78 -13.99
CA ASP A 855 -3.39 23.98 -12.79
C ASP A 855 -4.50 22.93 -13.00
N ILE A 856 -4.66 22.49 -14.26
CA ILE A 856 -5.58 21.42 -14.65
C ILE A 856 -4.77 20.15 -14.86
N VAL A 857 -5.09 19.07 -14.14
CA VAL A 857 -4.48 17.75 -14.35
C VAL A 857 -5.03 17.15 -15.65
N ASP A 858 -4.16 16.60 -16.48
CA ASP A 858 -4.49 16.06 -17.80
C ASP A 858 -5.49 14.88 -17.74
N LEU A 859 -5.36 14.01 -16.74
CA LEU A 859 -6.34 12.95 -16.46
C LEU A 859 -7.71 13.51 -16.07
N ASP A 860 -7.76 14.55 -15.23
CA ASP A 860 -9.02 15.18 -14.84
C ASP A 860 -9.68 15.86 -16.05
N ALA A 861 -8.89 16.50 -16.92
CA ALA A 861 -9.37 17.04 -18.19
C ALA A 861 -10.00 15.96 -19.08
N LEU A 862 -9.37 14.78 -19.19
CA LEU A 862 -9.93 13.65 -19.94
C LEU A 862 -11.24 13.14 -19.31
N ILE A 863 -11.27 12.96 -17.98
CA ILE A 863 -12.46 12.51 -17.25
C ILE A 863 -13.63 13.47 -17.47
N ASP A 864 -13.40 14.77 -17.32
CA ASP A 864 -14.45 15.77 -17.44
C ASP A 864 -14.90 15.94 -18.89
N TYR A 865 -13.99 15.84 -19.86
CA TYR A 865 -14.37 15.85 -21.27
C TYR A 865 -15.24 14.64 -21.63
N ILE A 866 -14.87 13.42 -21.20
CA ILE A 866 -15.67 12.21 -21.46
C ILE A 866 -17.10 12.34 -20.90
N ARG A 867 -17.28 13.01 -19.76
CA ARG A 867 -18.62 13.25 -19.19
C ARG A 867 -19.51 14.15 -20.05
N THR A 868 -18.93 14.94 -20.94
CA THR A 868 -19.67 15.78 -21.89
C THR A 868 -20.08 15.02 -23.15
N LEU A 869 -19.50 13.83 -23.39
CA LEU A 869 -19.75 13.03 -24.57
C LEU A 869 -20.89 12.02 -24.35
N PRO A 870 -21.60 11.60 -25.41
CA PRO A 870 -22.55 10.50 -25.33
C PRO A 870 -21.89 9.21 -24.81
N SER A 871 -22.66 8.38 -24.10
CA SER A 871 -22.26 7.04 -23.69
C SER A 871 -23.15 6.02 -24.43
N PRO A 872 -22.58 5.06 -25.20
CA PRO A 872 -21.16 4.73 -25.30
C PRO A 872 -20.32 5.78 -26.03
N LEU A 873 -19.11 6.01 -25.50
CA LEU A 873 -18.09 6.91 -26.06
C LEU A 873 -17.67 6.44 -27.45
N VAL A 874 -17.55 7.39 -28.38
CA VAL A 874 -16.93 7.20 -29.69
C VAL A 874 -15.73 8.13 -29.80
N ALA A 875 -14.54 7.57 -30.02
CA ALA A 875 -13.31 8.35 -30.16
C ALA A 875 -13.13 8.85 -31.61
N PRO A 876 -12.51 10.03 -31.83
CA PRO A 876 -12.28 10.56 -33.17
C PRO A 876 -11.25 9.73 -33.94
N ALA A 877 -11.65 9.15 -35.07
CA ALA A 877 -10.82 8.22 -35.85
C ALA A 877 -10.11 8.88 -37.04
N GLU A 878 -10.37 10.16 -37.30
CA GLU A 878 -9.76 10.88 -38.41
C GLU A 878 -8.24 11.06 -38.24
N SER A 879 -7.51 10.97 -39.35
CA SER A 879 -6.09 11.33 -39.39
C SER A 879 -5.95 12.85 -39.40
N ARG A 880 -5.18 13.39 -38.46
CA ARG A 880 -4.98 14.84 -38.31
C ARG A 880 -3.60 15.29 -38.78
N ILE A 881 -2.67 14.37 -38.98
CA ILE A 881 -1.36 14.58 -39.60
C ILE A 881 -1.22 13.60 -40.78
N MET A 882 -0.99 14.09 -41.98
CA MET A 882 -1.04 13.26 -43.19
C MET A 882 0.12 13.58 -44.13
N ILE A 883 0.66 12.54 -44.77
CA ILE A 883 1.61 12.73 -45.87
C ILE A 883 0.84 13.26 -47.07
N MET A 884 1.32 14.35 -47.67
CA MET A 884 0.83 14.92 -48.92
C MET A 884 1.96 14.87 -49.94
N GLN A 885 1.65 14.37 -51.13
CA GLN A 885 2.57 14.35 -52.27
C GLN A 885 2.65 15.73 -52.92
#